data_AF-A0A9D5MCZ4-F1
#
_entry.id   AF-A0A9D5MCZ4-F1
#
_cell.length_a   1.000
_cell.length_b   1.000
_cell.length_c   1.000
_cell.angle_alpha   90.00
_cell.angle_beta   90.00
_cell.angle_gamma   90.00
#
_symmetry.space_group_name_H-M   'P 1'
#
loop_
_entity.id
_entity.type
_entity.pdbx_description
1 polymer ?
#
loop_
_entity_poly.entity_id
_entity_poly.type
_entity_poly.pdbx_seq_one_letter_code
_entity_poly.pdbx_strand_id
1 'polypeptide(L)'
;MFTSLRKALCALLVCALLIAGLPAAFAEEVGTQTEANQEESLNENEPQTSPVEQEGAETKEDTKSEEGAATEEGTGTEEGTGTEEGTGTEEGTGTEEGGESGTDPEGEGDIETPERDTEEECAHENATRTYGEIEREWAVDNGDGTHTWHVIQAYEDKCEQCGELLGGGIEETVADESEAHQFENGVCEACGYACPHDDTTIEYGQIAAERAVDNGDGTHTWHVTQEYEKKCKVCGKVVDEGVEETASDESEEHVFEDGVCEACGFKCEHAEWTRQHIAFLNSHSVPVGEEGHEVYFTMLYNDVCKNCGILITSGTEDNKVDGVFTHRYDENGVCQDCAYVCKHSDAVREYGLIEEEIAVDNGDGTHTWHVKQQYEETCEACGHVETGVEEYIDEEPEDHLFEDGVCLACGYECPHENVEREYGTIVEEKAVDNGDGTHTWHVTMEYEDICGTCGSILDSGEEETVGIEPEEHLFEDSVCVGCGYECTHEKTEIKNATSTSIYASIGHEGHNEYIHEEYDVVCADCGLTLDHVTEDEEGELSAHTFKNGKCTLCGYKKKQKKAEEETKQAAAKDPDIVHTMRDAGRALEPKHAEGALFARIEDIELLLTEEELGALDALPLSDQFVIALSACGFKDAVNAAVKADGSLLTDAGAQLLTQVTARLDALTGEALESYRNTCSANFPVTSITHEGSTFDYVELNVRVSDAGVERTDRYGFRFENGAWLCTVKP
;
A
#
# COMPACT_ATOMS: atom_id res chain seq x y z
N MET A 1 45.59 -24.46 31.31
CA MET A 1 45.40 -25.84 30.77
C MET A 1 44.34 -25.73 29.68
N PHE A 2 44.49 -26.39 28.53
CA PHE A 2 43.55 -26.30 27.38
C PHE A 2 43.31 -24.91 26.74
N THR A 3 44.37 -24.34 26.16
CA THR A 3 44.29 -23.28 25.13
C THR A 3 45.09 -23.69 23.89
N SER A 4 44.65 -24.73 23.18
CA SER A 4 45.30 -25.20 21.94
C SER A 4 44.40 -26.13 21.10
N LEU A 5 43.32 -25.61 20.48
CA LEU A 5 42.55 -26.38 19.48
C LEU A 5 41.72 -25.53 18.48
N ARG A 6 42.30 -24.49 17.85
CA ARG A 6 41.59 -23.75 16.76
C ARG A 6 42.45 -23.09 15.66
N LYS A 7 43.67 -23.55 15.40
CA LYS A 7 44.49 -23.19 14.21
C LYS A 7 45.03 -24.44 13.50
N ALA A 8 44.14 -25.25 12.90
CA ALA A 8 44.53 -26.50 12.20
C ALA A 8 43.45 -27.02 11.22
N LEU A 9 42.79 -26.17 10.41
CA LEU A 9 41.69 -26.62 9.52
C LEU A 9 41.43 -25.75 8.28
N CYS A 10 42.47 -25.47 7.47
CA CYS A 10 42.31 -24.83 6.14
C CYS A 10 43.33 -25.29 5.06
N ALA A 11 44.07 -26.38 5.28
CA ALA A 11 45.13 -26.81 4.35
C ALA A 11 45.22 -28.34 4.22
N LEU A 12 44.21 -28.99 3.59
CA LEU A 12 44.28 -30.41 3.18
C LEU A 12 43.13 -30.85 2.24
N LEU A 13 42.98 -30.24 1.05
CA LEU A 13 41.98 -30.70 0.07
C LEU A 13 42.33 -30.52 -1.42
N VAL A 14 43.62 -30.62 -1.77
CA VAL A 14 44.08 -30.85 -3.16
C VAL A 14 45.12 -31.99 -3.14
N CYS A 15 45.28 -32.70 -4.26
CA CYS A 15 46.23 -33.81 -4.47
C CYS A 15 45.91 -35.19 -3.85
N ALA A 16 44.74 -35.77 -4.15
CA ALA A 16 44.59 -37.23 -4.18
C ALA A 16 43.42 -37.72 -5.07
N LEU A 17 43.66 -37.98 -6.37
CA LEU A 17 43.03 -39.07 -7.15
C LEU A 17 43.53 -39.11 -8.60
N LEU A 18 44.44 -40.05 -8.90
CA LEU A 18 44.75 -40.51 -10.25
C LEU A 18 45.13 -41.99 -10.20
N ILE A 19 44.51 -42.81 -11.06
CA ILE A 19 45.03 -43.99 -11.80
C ILE A 19 43.87 -44.94 -12.18
N ALA A 20 43.97 -45.49 -13.41
CA ALA A 20 43.11 -46.48 -14.10
C ALA A 20 41.88 -45.93 -14.87
N GLY A 21 41.75 -46.10 -16.20
CA GLY A 21 42.79 -46.40 -17.21
C GLY A 21 42.33 -47.08 -18.52
N LEU A 22 42.75 -46.49 -19.66
CA LEU A 22 42.83 -47.08 -21.02
C LEU A 22 41.52 -47.48 -21.75
N PRO A 23 41.50 -47.66 -23.11
CA PRO A 23 42.43 -47.21 -24.17
C PRO A 23 41.75 -46.56 -25.43
N ALA A 24 42.58 -45.91 -26.29
CA ALA A 24 42.62 -45.82 -27.78
C ALA A 24 41.35 -46.00 -28.68
N ALA A 25 41.22 -45.46 -29.91
CA ALA A 25 42.12 -44.73 -30.84
C ALA A 25 41.27 -43.75 -31.71
N PHE A 26 41.81 -42.83 -32.51
CA PHE A 26 42.41 -43.04 -33.86
C PHE A 26 43.22 -41.78 -34.32
N ALA A 27 43.82 -41.78 -35.53
CA ALA A 27 44.69 -40.70 -36.04
C ALA A 27 44.55 -40.47 -37.56
N GLU A 28 44.90 -39.26 -38.02
CA GLU A 28 45.48 -38.81 -39.34
C GLU A 28 45.66 -37.26 -39.22
N GLU A 29 46.74 -36.57 -39.64
CA GLU A 29 47.36 -36.34 -40.98
C GLU A 29 46.42 -35.60 -41.98
N VAL A 30 46.76 -34.58 -42.79
CA VAL A 30 48.00 -33.86 -43.23
C VAL A 30 47.64 -32.37 -43.49
N GLY A 31 48.49 -31.31 -43.48
CA GLY A 31 49.90 -31.14 -43.08
C GLY A 31 50.75 -30.20 -43.98
N THR A 32 51.42 -29.19 -43.38
CA THR A 32 52.57 -28.35 -43.88
C THR A 32 52.37 -27.19 -44.89
N GLN A 33 53.33 -26.23 -44.82
CA GLN A 33 53.69 -25.07 -45.66
C GLN A 33 53.18 -23.71 -45.13
N THR A 34 53.97 -22.76 -44.60
CA THR A 34 55.43 -22.44 -44.63
C THR A 34 55.93 -21.69 -45.88
N GLU A 35 56.04 -20.36 -45.76
CA GLU A 35 57.07 -19.41 -46.27
C GLU A 35 56.49 -17.98 -46.07
N ALA A 36 57.04 -17.05 -45.29
CA ALA A 36 58.38 -16.48 -45.18
C ALA A 36 58.71 -15.41 -46.26
N ASN A 37 58.75 -14.14 -45.85
CA ASN A 37 59.92 -13.26 -46.08
C ASN A 37 59.87 -11.98 -45.23
N GLN A 38 60.96 -11.20 -45.30
CA GLN A 38 61.38 -10.18 -44.33
C GLN A 38 61.92 -8.94 -45.09
N GLU A 39 62.10 -7.81 -44.38
CA GLU A 39 62.82 -6.60 -44.84
C GLU A 39 62.07 -5.75 -45.92
N GLU A 40 62.32 -4.45 -46.12
CA GLU A 40 63.39 -3.57 -45.64
C GLU A 40 62.98 -2.06 -45.59
N SER A 41 63.69 -1.27 -44.78
CA SER A 41 64.02 0.17 -44.97
C SER A 41 62.99 1.30 -44.69
N LEU A 42 63.42 2.21 -43.78
CA LEU A 42 63.59 3.69 -43.93
C LEU A 42 62.50 4.53 -44.65
N ASN A 43 62.16 5.75 -44.21
CA ASN A 43 63.10 6.82 -43.82
C ASN A 43 62.49 7.95 -42.93
N GLU A 44 63.36 8.84 -42.46
CA GLU A 44 63.11 9.99 -41.57
C GLU A 44 62.22 11.11 -42.16
N ASN A 45 61.44 11.82 -41.31
CA ASN A 45 61.57 13.28 -41.08
C ASN A 45 60.64 13.82 -39.97
N GLU A 46 61.21 14.68 -39.13
CA GLU A 46 60.61 15.57 -38.12
C GLU A 46 60.88 17.04 -38.56
N PRO A 47 60.48 18.13 -37.84
CA PRO A 47 59.44 18.31 -36.82
C PRO A 47 58.61 19.62 -37.02
N GLN A 48 57.85 20.03 -35.97
CA GLN A 48 57.30 21.39 -35.71
C GLN A 48 56.04 21.84 -36.53
N THR A 49 55.18 22.77 -36.08
CA THR A 49 55.14 23.67 -34.89
C THR A 49 53.78 23.63 -34.16
N SER A 50 53.71 24.21 -32.95
CA SER A 50 52.53 24.43 -32.10
C SER A 50 51.34 25.16 -32.78
N PRO A 51 50.09 24.99 -32.28
CA PRO A 51 48.90 25.66 -32.81
C PRO A 51 48.80 27.15 -32.40
N VAL A 52 47.88 27.86 -33.06
CA VAL A 52 47.51 29.26 -32.78
C VAL A 52 46.07 29.31 -32.28
N GLU A 53 45.82 30.11 -31.25
CA GLU A 53 44.48 30.38 -30.70
C GLU A 53 43.59 31.15 -31.69
N GLN A 54 42.30 30.84 -31.75
CA GLN A 54 41.29 31.89 -31.93
C GLN A 54 39.90 31.47 -31.43
N GLU A 55 39.37 32.24 -30.48
CA GLU A 55 37.97 32.16 -30.05
C GLU A 55 37.03 32.88 -31.02
N GLY A 56 35.75 32.50 -31.01
CA GLY A 56 34.63 33.44 -30.99
C GLY A 56 34.27 34.21 -32.27
N ALA A 57 33.14 33.83 -32.88
CA ALA A 57 32.30 34.74 -33.64
C ALA A 57 30.81 34.33 -33.56
N GLU A 58 29.98 35.14 -32.89
CA GLU A 58 28.52 35.06 -33.01
C GLU A 58 28.06 35.65 -34.35
N THR A 59 26.96 35.13 -34.91
CA THR A 59 25.97 35.98 -35.61
C THR A 59 24.56 35.39 -35.47
N LYS A 60 23.60 36.25 -35.18
CA LYS A 60 22.14 36.01 -35.28
C LYS A 60 21.67 36.43 -36.68
N GLU A 61 20.51 35.95 -37.13
CA GLU A 61 19.38 36.83 -37.51
C GLU A 61 18.06 36.04 -37.69
N ASP A 62 16.94 36.78 -37.62
CA ASP A 62 15.55 36.31 -37.55
C ASP A 62 14.94 35.87 -38.90
N THR A 63 13.78 35.17 -38.90
CA THR A 63 12.50 35.71 -39.49
C THR A 63 11.24 34.79 -39.41
N LYS A 64 10.30 35.19 -38.55
CA LYS A 64 8.82 35.35 -38.72
C LYS A 64 8.00 34.62 -39.83
N SER A 65 7.00 33.82 -39.41
CA SER A 65 5.56 33.80 -39.84
C SER A 65 4.77 32.93 -38.83
N GLU A 66 3.57 33.17 -38.28
CA GLU A 66 2.27 33.80 -38.65
C GLU A 66 1.27 32.92 -39.43
N GLU A 67 0.01 32.94 -38.94
CA GLU A 67 -1.25 32.26 -39.35
C GLU A 67 -1.35 30.72 -39.22
N GLY A 68 -2.47 30.09 -38.82
CA GLY A 68 -3.70 30.63 -38.19
C GLY A 68 -5.01 29.88 -38.53
N ALA A 69 -5.65 29.20 -37.56
CA ALA A 69 -7.03 28.69 -37.65
C ALA A 69 -7.63 28.44 -36.23
N ALA A 70 -8.95 28.50 -36.07
CA ALA A 70 -9.64 28.45 -34.77
C ALA A 70 -10.65 27.31 -34.64
N THR A 71 -11.00 26.97 -33.39
CA THR A 71 -12.09 26.05 -33.03
C THR A 71 -13.13 26.81 -32.21
N GLU A 72 -14.36 26.94 -32.69
CA GLU A 72 -15.47 27.56 -31.94
C GLU A 72 -16.63 26.59 -31.69
N GLU A 73 -17.13 26.67 -30.46
CA GLU A 73 -18.48 26.47 -29.94
C GLU A 73 -19.49 25.52 -30.62
N GLY A 74 -20.07 24.63 -29.79
CA GLY A 74 -21.40 24.07 -30.00
C GLY A 74 -22.26 24.30 -28.74
N THR A 75 -23.37 25.03 -28.86
CA THR A 75 -24.18 25.48 -27.70
C THR A 75 -25.67 25.16 -27.82
N GLY A 76 -26.16 24.27 -26.95
CA GLY A 76 -27.57 24.09 -26.56
C GLY A 76 -28.56 23.58 -27.63
N THR A 77 -29.85 23.38 -27.31
CA THR A 77 -30.54 22.95 -26.07
C THR A 77 -32.06 22.80 -26.34
N GLU A 78 -32.74 22.02 -25.50
CA GLU A 78 -34.20 22.01 -25.20
C GLU A 78 -35.20 21.14 -26.02
N GLU A 79 -35.94 20.35 -25.23
CA GLU A 79 -37.33 19.85 -25.31
C GLU A 79 -37.96 19.23 -26.59
N GLY A 80 -38.59 18.06 -26.38
CA GLY A 80 -39.53 17.41 -27.30
C GLY A 80 -40.42 16.39 -26.56
N THR A 81 -41.70 16.73 -26.36
CA THR A 81 -42.70 15.94 -25.60
C THR A 81 -43.13 14.65 -26.30
N GLY A 82 -43.51 13.61 -25.55
CA GLY A 82 -44.08 12.36 -26.08
C GLY A 82 -45.50 12.03 -25.59
N THR A 83 -46.21 11.24 -26.40
CA THR A 83 -47.52 10.57 -26.22
C THR A 83 -47.68 9.58 -27.40
N GLU A 84 -48.49 8.52 -27.42
CA GLU A 84 -49.14 7.66 -26.40
C GLU A 84 -49.57 6.35 -27.12
N GLU A 85 -50.34 5.48 -26.44
CA GLU A 85 -51.15 4.36 -27.00
C GLU A 85 -50.47 3.27 -27.85
N GLY A 86 -50.19 2.13 -27.22
CA GLY A 86 -50.23 0.82 -27.88
C GLY A 86 -51.57 0.13 -27.57
N THR A 87 -52.32 -0.29 -28.60
CA THR A 87 -53.62 -0.98 -28.47
C THR A 87 -53.62 -2.33 -29.19
N GLY A 88 -54.60 -3.18 -28.87
CA GLY A 88 -54.74 -4.55 -29.42
C GLY A 88 -55.23 -4.60 -30.88
N THR A 89 -55.61 -5.76 -31.43
CA THR A 89 -56.13 -6.98 -30.74
C THR A 89 -55.75 -8.30 -31.44
N GLU A 90 -56.12 -9.41 -30.78
CA GLU A 90 -56.30 -10.75 -31.37
C GLU A 90 -57.32 -10.68 -32.55
N GLU A 91 -57.30 -11.53 -33.59
CA GLU A 91 -57.58 -12.98 -33.58
C GLU A 91 -57.00 -13.69 -34.81
N GLY A 92 -56.69 -14.99 -34.67
CA GLY A 92 -56.30 -15.86 -35.79
C GLY A 92 -57.04 -17.20 -35.72
N THR A 93 -58.14 -17.34 -36.45
CA THR A 93 -58.97 -18.55 -36.50
C THR A 93 -58.80 -19.26 -37.85
N GLY A 94 -58.01 -20.34 -37.86
CA GLY A 94 -57.89 -21.21 -39.03
C GLY A 94 -59.11 -22.10 -39.21
N THR A 95 -59.61 -22.19 -40.43
CA THR A 95 -60.67 -23.11 -40.86
C THR A 95 -60.10 -24.24 -41.70
N GLU A 96 -60.32 -25.49 -41.28
CA GLU A 96 -60.28 -26.66 -42.16
C GLU A 96 -61.47 -27.58 -41.81
N GLU A 97 -62.02 -28.19 -42.87
CA GLU A 97 -62.84 -29.42 -42.98
C GLU A 97 -63.79 -29.83 -41.82
N GLY A 98 -65.04 -30.24 -42.05
CA GLY A 98 -65.60 -30.83 -43.26
C GLY A 98 -66.21 -32.19 -42.91
N GLY A 99 -67.51 -32.38 -43.11
CA GLY A 99 -68.19 -33.61 -42.70
C GLY A 99 -69.71 -33.51 -42.79
N GLU A 100 -70.27 -34.11 -43.84
CA GLU A 100 -71.71 -34.14 -44.09
C GLU A 100 -72.45 -35.03 -43.08
N SER A 101 -73.64 -34.61 -42.65
CA SER A 101 -74.60 -35.49 -41.96
C SER A 101 -76.00 -35.29 -42.53
N GLY A 102 -76.46 -36.22 -43.35
CA GLY A 102 -77.85 -36.28 -43.82
C GLY A 102 -78.40 -37.68 -43.69
N THR A 103 -79.61 -37.80 -43.12
CA THR A 103 -80.69 -38.71 -43.54
C THR A 103 -81.94 -38.42 -42.70
N ASP A 104 -83.11 -38.72 -43.26
CA ASP A 104 -84.43 -38.82 -42.62
C ASP A 104 -85.07 -37.48 -42.17
N PRO A 105 -86.42 -37.33 -42.27
CA PRO A 105 -87.40 -38.41 -42.11
C PRO A 105 -88.42 -38.66 -43.25
N GLU A 106 -89.10 -39.79 -43.09
CA GLU A 106 -90.51 -40.05 -43.41
C GLU A 106 -90.98 -39.93 -44.88
N GLY A 107 -90.92 -41.08 -45.58
CA GLY A 107 -91.87 -41.38 -46.65
C GLY A 107 -93.13 -42.04 -46.09
N GLU A 108 -94.30 -41.48 -46.38
CA GLU A 108 -95.60 -42.07 -46.03
C GLU A 108 -95.86 -43.36 -46.82
N GLY A 109 -96.71 -44.24 -46.28
CA GLY A 109 -97.16 -45.46 -46.94
C GLY A 109 -98.67 -45.61 -46.84
N ASP A 110 -99.26 -46.48 -47.66
CA ASP A 110 -100.71 -46.73 -47.61
C ASP A 110 -101.08 -48.21 -47.81
N ILE A 111 -102.29 -48.57 -47.39
CA ILE A 111 -102.74 -49.95 -47.12
C ILE A 111 -104.06 -50.23 -47.84
N GLU A 112 -104.21 -51.44 -48.40
CA GLU A 112 -105.46 -51.85 -49.05
C GLU A 112 -106.66 -51.84 -48.09
N THR A 113 -107.73 -51.12 -48.48
CA THR A 113 -109.03 -51.13 -47.80
C THR A 113 -110.08 -51.92 -48.60
N PRO A 114 -110.94 -52.71 -47.91
CA PRO A 114 -112.16 -53.24 -48.50
C PRO A 114 -113.43 -52.67 -47.83
N GLU A 115 -114.35 -52.14 -48.66
CA GLU A 115 -115.82 -52.04 -48.45
C GLU A 115 -116.34 -51.37 -47.13
N ARG A 116 -117.23 -50.35 -47.07
CA ARG A 116 -118.33 -49.91 -47.95
C ARG A 116 -119.36 -49.07 -47.11
N ASP A 117 -120.20 -48.27 -47.81
CA ASP A 117 -121.52 -47.67 -47.46
C ASP A 117 -121.62 -46.27 -46.76
N THR A 118 -122.58 -45.49 -47.30
CA THR A 118 -123.25 -44.24 -46.83
C THR A 118 -122.57 -42.86 -47.06
N GLU A 119 -123.41 -41.86 -47.32
CA GLU A 119 -123.10 -40.49 -47.81
C GLU A 119 -123.38 -39.43 -46.72
N GLU A 120 -122.49 -38.44 -46.53
CA GLU A 120 -122.75 -37.16 -45.84
C GLU A 120 -122.05 -35.99 -46.58
N GLU A 121 -122.55 -34.76 -46.42
CA GLU A 121 -122.12 -33.57 -47.18
C GLU A 121 -120.95 -32.81 -46.50
N CYS A 122 -120.05 -32.20 -47.29
CA CYS A 122 -118.84 -31.49 -46.83
C CYS A 122 -119.00 -29.95 -46.81
N ALA A 123 -118.27 -29.26 -45.93
CA ALA A 123 -118.40 -27.81 -45.69
C ALA A 123 -117.32 -26.91 -46.32
N HIS A 124 -116.27 -27.47 -46.93
CA HIS A 124 -115.19 -26.75 -47.64
C HIS A 124 -114.42 -25.68 -46.82
N GLU A 125 -114.23 -25.88 -45.51
CA GLU A 125 -113.57 -24.90 -44.62
C GLU A 125 -112.03 -24.90 -44.71
N ASN A 126 -111.41 -25.97 -45.22
CA ASN A 126 -109.95 -26.12 -45.36
C ASN A 126 -109.54 -26.19 -46.83
N ALA A 127 -108.48 -25.47 -47.22
CA ALA A 127 -107.98 -25.42 -48.58
C ALA A 127 -106.44 -25.44 -48.65
N THR A 128 -105.89 -26.35 -49.45
CA THR A 128 -104.45 -26.38 -49.76
C THR A 128 -104.19 -25.68 -51.09
N ARG A 129 -103.11 -24.88 -51.16
CA ARG A 129 -102.56 -24.37 -52.42
C ARG A 129 -101.58 -25.36 -53.01
N THR A 130 -101.71 -25.64 -54.31
CA THR A 130 -100.76 -26.45 -55.09
C THR A 130 -100.24 -25.65 -56.27
N TYR A 131 -98.92 -25.47 -56.37
CA TYR A 131 -98.28 -24.80 -57.50
C TYR A 131 -98.03 -25.80 -58.65
N GLY A 132 -98.16 -25.34 -59.90
CA GLY A 132 -97.93 -26.11 -61.12
C GLY A 132 -96.51 -25.97 -61.67
N GLU A 133 -96.33 -26.27 -62.96
CA GLU A 133 -95.06 -26.04 -63.65
C GLU A 133 -94.78 -24.53 -63.83
N ILE A 134 -93.49 -24.16 -63.91
CA ILE A 134 -93.04 -22.78 -64.18
C ILE A 134 -93.39 -22.42 -65.63
N GLU A 135 -94.09 -21.30 -65.84
CA GLU A 135 -94.41 -20.81 -67.20
C GLU A 135 -93.24 -20.07 -67.85
N ARG A 136 -92.39 -19.43 -67.05
CA ARG A 136 -91.24 -18.62 -67.51
C ARG A 136 -90.26 -18.35 -66.37
N GLU A 137 -88.99 -18.33 -66.73
CA GLU A 137 -87.87 -17.87 -65.91
C GLU A 137 -87.01 -16.88 -66.72
N TRP A 138 -86.38 -15.90 -66.06
CA TRP A 138 -85.35 -15.06 -66.67
C TRP A 138 -84.43 -14.41 -65.62
N ALA A 139 -83.18 -14.15 -65.99
CA ALA A 139 -82.20 -13.45 -65.19
C ALA A 139 -82.28 -11.93 -65.35
N VAL A 140 -82.02 -11.20 -64.25
CA VAL A 140 -81.89 -9.73 -64.23
C VAL A 140 -80.59 -9.34 -63.53
N ASP A 141 -79.76 -8.53 -64.18
CA ASP A 141 -78.52 -7.97 -63.61
C ASP A 141 -78.83 -7.04 -62.41
N ASN A 142 -78.15 -7.29 -61.29
CA ASN A 142 -78.30 -6.52 -60.06
C ASN A 142 -77.35 -5.30 -60.00
N GLY A 143 -76.34 -5.23 -60.87
CA GLY A 143 -75.36 -4.16 -60.94
C GLY A 143 -74.24 -4.22 -59.89
N ASP A 144 -74.15 -5.31 -59.13
CA ASP A 144 -73.14 -5.57 -58.10
C ASP A 144 -72.17 -6.73 -58.46
N GLY A 145 -72.32 -7.31 -59.66
CA GLY A 145 -71.60 -8.51 -60.12
C GLY A 145 -72.43 -9.80 -60.08
N THR A 146 -73.69 -9.71 -59.63
CA THR A 146 -74.64 -10.83 -59.58
C THR A 146 -75.90 -10.57 -60.41
N HIS A 147 -76.72 -11.60 -60.57
CA HIS A 147 -78.06 -11.52 -61.14
C HIS A 147 -79.07 -12.30 -60.30
N THR A 148 -80.33 -11.87 -60.32
CA THR A 148 -81.46 -12.59 -59.70
C THR A 148 -82.34 -13.24 -60.75
N TRP A 149 -82.93 -14.40 -60.41
CA TRP A 149 -83.88 -15.09 -61.27
C TRP A 149 -85.32 -14.73 -60.91
N HIS A 150 -86.10 -14.29 -61.91
CA HIS A 150 -87.55 -14.11 -61.82
C HIS A 150 -88.26 -15.35 -62.34
N VAL A 151 -89.33 -15.77 -61.68
CA VAL A 151 -90.10 -16.99 -61.98
C VAL A 151 -91.60 -16.67 -61.98
N ILE A 152 -92.33 -17.09 -63.01
CA ILE A 152 -93.81 -17.04 -63.05
C ILE A 152 -94.36 -18.47 -63.00
N GLN A 153 -95.26 -18.72 -62.04
CA GLN A 153 -95.79 -20.06 -61.77
C GLN A 153 -97.31 -20.01 -61.50
N ALA A 154 -98.05 -21.00 -62.02
CA ALA A 154 -99.48 -21.12 -61.79
C ALA A 154 -99.79 -21.85 -60.47
N TYR A 155 -100.97 -21.62 -59.88
CA TYR A 155 -101.44 -22.35 -58.70
C TYR A 155 -102.93 -22.69 -58.76
N GLU A 156 -103.31 -23.76 -58.06
CA GLU A 156 -104.69 -24.19 -57.81
C GLU A 156 -104.93 -24.38 -56.31
N ASP A 157 -106.03 -23.80 -55.81
CA ASP A 157 -106.50 -23.93 -54.41
C ASP A 157 -107.63 -24.98 -54.35
N LYS A 158 -107.45 -26.05 -53.55
CA LYS A 158 -108.35 -27.23 -53.50
C LYS A 158 -108.81 -27.53 -52.07
N CYS A 159 -110.06 -27.95 -51.92
CA CYS A 159 -110.63 -28.36 -50.64
C CYS A 159 -109.99 -29.68 -50.14
N GLU A 160 -109.40 -29.68 -48.95
CA GLU A 160 -108.73 -30.86 -48.38
C GLU A 160 -109.68 -32.04 -48.13
N GLN A 161 -110.93 -31.75 -47.76
CA GLN A 161 -111.88 -32.76 -47.30
C GLN A 161 -112.64 -33.46 -48.45
N CYS A 162 -112.62 -32.91 -49.67
CA CYS A 162 -113.36 -33.48 -50.81
C CYS A 162 -112.64 -33.37 -52.17
N GLY A 163 -111.50 -32.69 -52.26
CA GLY A 163 -110.73 -32.50 -53.49
C GLY A 163 -111.30 -31.47 -54.48
N GLU A 164 -112.43 -30.82 -54.17
CA GLU A 164 -113.06 -29.87 -55.09
C GLU A 164 -112.26 -28.56 -55.23
N LEU A 165 -112.12 -28.08 -56.47
CA LEU A 165 -111.39 -26.86 -56.82
C LEU A 165 -112.13 -25.61 -56.34
N LEU A 166 -111.46 -24.82 -55.50
CA LEU A 166 -112.00 -23.58 -54.92
C LEU A 166 -111.53 -22.33 -55.69
N GLY A 167 -110.36 -22.40 -56.33
CA GLY A 167 -109.81 -21.31 -57.13
C GLY A 167 -108.45 -21.64 -57.76
N GLY A 168 -107.86 -20.66 -58.42
CA GLY A 168 -106.52 -20.75 -59.01
C GLY A 168 -106.07 -19.42 -59.62
N GLY A 169 -104.79 -19.28 -59.90
CA GLY A 169 -104.17 -18.04 -60.37
C GLY A 169 -102.75 -18.23 -60.90
N ILE A 170 -102.05 -17.12 -61.13
CA ILE A 170 -100.61 -17.07 -61.41
C ILE A 170 -99.95 -16.11 -60.42
N GLU A 171 -98.72 -16.42 -60.05
CA GLU A 171 -97.90 -15.67 -59.10
C GLU A 171 -96.51 -15.47 -59.72
N GLU A 172 -95.90 -14.28 -59.51
CA GLU A 172 -94.51 -14.00 -59.89
C GLU A 172 -93.68 -13.93 -58.61
N THR A 173 -92.63 -14.74 -58.55
CA THR A 173 -91.66 -14.75 -57.46
C THR A 173 -90.28 -14.37 -58.00
N VAL A 174 -89.45 -13.80 -57.14
CA VAL A 174 -88.02 -13.59 -57.38
C VAL A 174 -87.27 -14.54 -56.46
N ALA A 175 -86.21 -15.17 -56.94
CA ALA A 175 -85.33 -15.96 -56.09
C ALA A 175 -84.68 -15.06 -55.03
N ASP A 176 -84.71 -15.47 -53.76
CA ASP A 176 -84.06 -14.75 -52.64
C ASP A 176 -82.52 -14.82 -52.71
N GLU A 177 -81.97 -15.65 -53.59
CA GLU A 177 -80.53 -15.84 -53.82
C GLU A 177 -80.12 -15.25 -55.18
N SER A 178 -78.92 -14.68 -55.24
CA SER A 178 -78.35 -14.08 -56.46
C SER A 178 -77.09 -14.81 -56.90
N GLU A 179 -76.96 -15.04 -58.21
CA GLU A 179 -75.86 -15.79 -58.80
C GLU A 179 -74.81 -14.86 -59.43
N ALA A 180 -73.53 -15.15 -59.21
CA ALA A 180 -72.44 -14.43 -59.86
C ALA A 180 -72.46 -14.64 -61.39
N HIS A 181 -72.06 -13.62 -62.16
CA HIS A 181 -72.02 -13.72 -63.61
C HIS A 181 -71.02 -14.79 -64.10
N GLN A 182 -71.50 -15.79 -64.86
CA GLN A 182 -70.65 -16.71 -65.62
C GLN A 182 -70.46 -16.15 -67.03
N PHE A 183 -69.23 -15.71 -67.35
CA PHE A 183 -68.90 -15.02 -68.60
C PHE A 183 -68.34 -15.96 -69.67
N GLU A 184 -69.04 -16.11 -70.80
CA GLU A 184 -68.46 -16.66 -72.03
C GLU A 184 -68.15 -15.50 -73.00
N ASN A 185 -66.98 -15.52 -73.63
CA ASN A 185 -66.54 -14.49 -74.60
C ASN A 185 -66.59 -13.03 -74.08
N GLY A 186 -66.66 -12.83 -72.75
CA GLY A 186 -66.77 -11.52 -72.10
C GLY A 186 -68.21 -11.04 -71.82
N VAL A 187 -69.22 -11.88 -72.03
CA VAL A 187 -70.64 -11.60 -71.77
C VAL A 187 -71.23 -12.68 -70.86
N CYS A 188 -72.03 -12.30 -69.86
CA CYS A 188 -72.69 -13.23 -68.96
C CYS A 188 -73.74 -14.06 -69.72
N GLU A 189 -73.65 -15.39 -69.67
CA GLU A 189 -74.56 -16.28 -70.40
C GLU A 189 -76.03 -16.11 -70.01
N ALA A 190 -76.29 -15.88 -68.71
CA ALA A 190 -77.65 -15.79 -68.17
C ALA A 190 -78.35 -14.44 -68.45
N CYS A 191 -77.68 -13.32 -68.14
CA CYS A 191 -78.29 -11.98 -68.19
C CYS A 191 -77.78 -11.06 -69.32
N GLY A 192 -76.74 -11.45 -70.06
CA GLY A 192 -76.18 -10.64 -71.15
C GLY A 192 -75.32 -9.44 -70.71
N TYR A 193 -74.98 -9.31 -69.42
CA TYR A 193 -74.08 -8.28 -68.91
C TYR A 193 -72.66 -8.42 -69.49
N ALA A 194 -72.03 -7.32 -69.93
CA ALA A 194 -70.70 -7.33 -70.52
C ALA A 194 -69.62 -6.98 -69.48
N CYS A 195 -68.57 -7.80 -69.39
CA CYS A 195 -67.47 -7.60 -68.45
C CYS A 195 -66.73 -6.27 -68.74
N PRO A 196 -66.57 -5.36 -67.75
CA PRO A 196 -65.96 -4.04 -67.99
C PRO A 196 -64.44 -4.06 -68.14
N HIS A 197 -63.78 -5.17 -67.79
CA HIS A 197 -62.33 -5.37 -67.84
C HIS A 197 -61.47 -4.47 -66.92
N ASP A 198 -62.06 -3.68 -66.01
CA ASP A 198 -61.31 -2.77 -65.12
C ASP A 198 -60.32 -3.49 -64.19
N ASP A 199 -60.68 -4.66 -63.65
CA ASP A 199 -59.78 -5.43 -62.78
C ASP A 199 -58.85 -6.36 -63.57
N THR A 200 -57.55 -6.20 -63.36
CA THR A 200 -56.47 -6.83 -64.15
C THR A 200 -55.30 -7.32 -63.29
N THR A 201 -54.54 -8.27 -63.85
CA THR A 201 -53.23 -8.77 -63.39
C THR A 201 -52.21 -8.58 -64.52
N ILE A 202 -50.94 -8.36 -64.20
CA ILE A 202 -49.83 -8.46 -65.15
C ILE A 202 -49.08 -9.77 -64.88
N GLU A 203 -48.83 -10.55 -65.93
CA GLU A 203 -48.00 -11.75 -65.91
C GLU A 203 -46.75 -11.48 -66.75
N TYR A 204 -45.57 -11.61 -66.15
CA TYR A 204 -44.29 -11.46 -66.85
C TYR A 204 -43.87 -12.78 -67.50
N GLY A 205 -43.37 -12.68 -68.73
CA GLY A 205 -42.98 -13.79 -69.59
C GLY A 205 -41.50 -14.14 -69.50
N GLN A 206 -40.87 -14.39 -70.65
CA GLN A 206 -39.45 -14.75 -70.70
C GLN A 206 -38.56 -13.49 -70.70
N ILE A 207 -37.38 -13.59 -70.08
CA ILE A 207 -36.29 -12.63 -70.26
C ILE A 207 -35.83 -12.65 -71.72
N ALA A 208 -35.91 -11.50 -72.38
CA ALA A 208 -35.55 -11.30 -73.78
C ALA A 208 -34.09 -10.85 -73.95
N ALA A 209 -33.54 -10.10 -72.99
CA ALA A 209 -32.14 -9.66 -72.98
C ALA A 209 -31.67 -9.31 -71.57
N GLU A 210 -30.37 -9.46 -71.31
CA GLU A 210 -29.67 -9.02 -70.11
C GLU A 210 -28.41 -8.23 -70.53
N ARG A 211 -28.09 -7.14 -69.82
CA ARG A 211 -26.85 -6.36 -70.05
C ARG A 211 -26.36 -5.68 -68.78
N ALA A 212 -25.05 -5.77 -68.53
CA ALA A 212 -24.36 -4.99 -67.53
C ALA A 212 -24.19 -3.52 -67.99
N VAL A 213 -24.38 -2.57 -67.08
CA VAL A 213 -24.16 -1.13 -67.31
C VAL A 213 -23.28 -0.56 -66.21
N ASP A 214 -22.18 0.09 -66.61
CA ASP A 214 -21.26 0.79 -65.71
C ASP A 214 -21.95 1.97 -65.00
N ASN A 215 -21.84 2.01 -63.68
CA ASN A 215 -22.42 3.06 -62.83
C ASN A 215 -21.49 4.27 -62.64
N GLY A 216 -20.20 4.15 -62.99
CA GLY A 216 -19.19 5.19 -62.83
C GLY A 216 -18.66 5.38 -61.40
N ASP A 217 -19.01 4.48 -60.47
CA ASP A 217 -18.57 4.46 -59.07
C ASP A 217 -17.64 3.28 -58.73
N GLY A 218 -17.37 2.40 -59.70
CA GLY A 218 -16.63 1.14 -59.53
C GLY A 218 -17.52 -0.11 -59.58
N THR A 219 -18.83 0.06 -59.69
CA THR A 219 -19.81 -1.02 -59.84
C THR A 219 -20.51 -1.00 -61.19
N HIS A 220 -21.27 -2.05 -61.47
CA HIS A 220 -22.20 -2.11 -62.60
C HIS A 220 -23.54 -2.72 -62.17
N THR A 221 -24.62 -2.32 -62.84
CA THR A 221 -25.97 -2.82 -62.59
C THR A 221 -26.46 -3.65 -63.78
N TRP A 222 -27.20 -4.73 -63.53
CA TRP A 222 -27.77 -5.58 -64.58
C TRP A 222 -29.14 -5.05 -65.00
N HIS A 223 -29.27 -4.74 -66.29
CA HIS A 223 -30.55 -4.42 -66.91
C HIS A 223 -31.14 -5.67 -67.58
N VAL A 224 -32.39 -5.99 -67.22
CA VAL A 224 -33.13 -7.16 -67.69
C VAL A 224 -34.35 -6.68 -68.48
N THR A 225 -34.47 -7.12 -69.74
CA THR A 225 -35.66 -6.85 -70.57
C THR A 225 -36.59 -8.05 -70.53
N GLN A 226 -37.86 -7.87 -70.16
CA GLN A 226 -38.86 -8.94 -70.05
C GLN A 226 -40.12 -8.60 -70.84
N GLU A 227 -40.77 -9.62 -71.41
CA GLU A 227 -42.11 -9.51 -72.01
C GLU A 227 -43.20 -9.56 -70.93
N TYR A 228 -44.37 -8.93 -71.16
CA TYR A 228 -45.51 -9.01 -70.24
C TYR A 228 -46.86 -9.16 -70.97
N GLU A 229 -47.81 -9.85 -70.35
CA GLU A 229 -49.22 -9.89 -70.72
C GLU A 229 -50.09 -9.36 -69.57
N LYS A 230 -50.99 -8.40 -69.85
CA LYS A 230 -51.97 -7.90 -68.87
C LYS A 230 -53.33 -8.54 -69.12
N LYS A 231 -53.85 -9.28 -68.14
CA LYS A 231 -55.09 -10.08 -68.24
C LYS A 231 -56.16 -9.57 -67.30
N CYS A 232 -57.43 -9.56 -67.75
CA CYS A 232 -58.56 -9.26 -66.88
C CYS A 232 -58.84 -10.41 -65.91
N LYS A 233 -58.88 -10.14 -64.60
CA LYS A 233 -59.06 -11.20 -63.57
C LYS A 233 -60.41 -11.91 -63.68
N VAL A 234 -61.44 -11.19 -64.11
CA VAL A 234 -62.84 -11.66 -64.16
C VAL A 234 -63.11 -12.62 -65.33
N CYS A 235 -62.30 -12.60 -66.40
CA CYS A 235 -62.56 -13.39 -67.61
C CYS A 235 -61.30 -13.90 -68.35
N GLY A 236 -60.10 -13.75 -67.78
CA GLY A 236 -58.82 -14.27 -68.32
C GLY A 236 -58.30 -13.61 -69.60
N LYS A 237 -59.08 -12.74 -70.23
CA LYS A 237 -58.75 -12.12 -71.52
C LYS A 237 -57.59 -11.13 -71.39
N VAL A 238 -56.59 -11.23 -72.29
CA VAL A 238 -55.52 -10.24 -72.45
C VAL A 238 -56.10 -8.90 -72.92
N VAL A 239 -55.68 -7.82 -72.29
CA VAL A 239 -56.10 -6.43 -72.58
C VAL A 239 -54.96 -5.51 -73.00
N ASP A 240 -53.72 -5.88 -72.70
CA ASP A 240 -52.48 -5.17 -73.10
C ASP A 240 -51.30 -6.17 -73.10
N GLU A 241 -50.30 -5.96 -73.95
CA GLU A 241 -49.09 -6.80 -74.07
C GLU A 241 -47.89 -5.92 -74.43
N GLY A 242 -46.70 -6.21 -73.90
CA GLY A 242 -45.54 -5.33 -74.07
C GLY A 242 -44.20 -5.88 -73.60
N VAL A 243 -43.20 -4.99 -73.52
CA VAL A 243 -41.87 -5.26 -72.98
C VAL A 243 -41.46 -4.14 -72.02
N GLU A 244 -40.76 -4.51 -70.94
CA GLU A 244 -40.24 -3.59 -69.93
C GLU A 244 -38.75 -3.89 -69.68
N GLU A 245 -37.93 -2.85 -69.52
CA GLU A 245 -36.52 -2.97 -69.12
C GLU A 245 -36.38 -2.50 -67.67
N THR A 246 -36.13 -3.43 -66.76
CA THR A 246 -35.87 -3.16 -65.35
C THR A 246 -34.37 -3.24 -65.06
N ALA A 247 -33.89 -2.45 -64.10
CA ALA A 247 -32.55 -2.60 -63.53
C ALA A 247 -32.63 -3.45 -62.25
N SER A 248 -31.59 -4.18 -61.92
CA SER A 248 -31.44 -4.80 -60.61
C SER A 248 -31.28 -3.72 -59.52
N ASP A 249 -31.93 -3.91 -58.37
CA ASP A 249 -31.71 -3.08 -57.18
C ASP A 249 -30.31 -3.30 -56.57
N GLU A 250 -29.66 -4.40 -56.92
CA GLU A 250 -28.29 -4.76 -56.57
C GLU A 250 -27.30 -4.36 -57.69
N SER A 251 -26.07 -4.00 -57.30
CA SER A 251 -24.96 -3.68 -58.20
C SER A 251 -23.74 -4.52 -57.84
N GLU A 252 -22.94 -4.88 -58.84
CA GLU A 252 -21.79 -5.78 -58.71
C GLU A 252 -20.48 -5.03 -58.97
N GLU A 253 -19.45 -5.30 -58.16
CA GLU A 253 -18.09 -4.78 -58.41
C GLU A 253 -17.54 -5.29 -59.75
N HIS A 254 -16.70 -4.49 -60.41
CA HIS A 254 -16.07 -4.92 -61.67
C HIS A 254 -15.07 -6.07 -61.47
N VAL A 255 -15.39 -7.26 -62.00
CA VAL A 255 -14.41 -8.33 -62.20
C VAL A 255 -13.61 -8.04 -63.48
N PHE A 256 -12.30 -7.81 -63.35
CA PHE A 256 -11.41 -7.43 -64.47
C PHE A 256 -10.55 -8.59 -64.99
N GLU A 257 -10.61 -8.88 -66.29
CA GLU A 257 -9.59 -9.67 -67.02
C GLU A 257 -8.80 -8.72 -67.94
N ASP A 258 -7.46 -8.82 -67.94
CA ASP A 258 -6.54 -7.92 -68.70
C ASP A 258 -6.84 -6.41 -68.57
N GLY A 259 -7.40 -5.99 -67.42
CA GLY A 259 -7.75 -4.59 -67.12
C GLY A 259 -9.08 -4.11 -67.72
N VAL A 260 -9.90 -5.02 -68.24
CA VAL A 260 -11.25 -4.78 -68.76
C VAL A 260 -12.27 -5.58 -67.95
N CYS A 261 -13.37 -4.96 -67.54
CA CYS A 261 -14.44 -5.65 -66.82
C CYS A 261 -15.13 -6.66 -67.73
N GLU A 262 -15.20 -7.93 -67.33
CA GLU A 262 -15.80 -9.02 -68.13
C GLU A 262 -17.27 -8.76 -68.49
N ALA A 263 -18.03 -8.17 -67.55
CA ALA A 263 -19.47 -7.96 -67.69
C ALA A 263 -19.82 -6.71 -68.54
N CYS A 264 -19.32 -5.53 -68.15
CA CYS A 264 -19.70 -4.25 -68.79
C CYS A 264 -18.68 -3.69 -69.79
N GLY A 265 -17.47 -4.25 -69.89
CA GLY A 265 -16.41 -3.75 -70.78
C GLY A 265 -15.72 -2.46 -70.32
N PHE A 266 -16.00 -1.97 -69.10
CA PHE A 266 -15.29 -0.82 -68.49
C PHE A 266 -13.78 -1.08 -68.40
N LYS A 267 -12.96 -0.04 -68.53
CA LYS A 267 -11.49 -0.16 -68.52
C LYS A 267 -10.92 0.48 -67.27
N CYS A 268 -10.11 -0.26 -66.53
CA CYS A 268 -9.45 0.27 -65.34
C CYS A 268 -8.50 1.43 -65.72
N GLU A 269 -8.67 2.59 -65.11
CA GLU A 269 -7.80 3.75 -65.33
C GLU A 269 -6.47 3.68 -64.53
N HIS A 270 -6.33 2.69 -63.64
CA HIS A 270 -5.16 2.47 -62.77
C HIS A 270 -4.80 3.66 -61.85
N ALA A 271 -5.75 4.58 -61.61
CA ALA A 271 -5.55 5.74 -60.73
C ALA A 271 -5.25 5.36 -59.27
N GLU A 272 -5.86 4.27 -58.78
CA GLU A 272 -5.61 3.72 -57.45
C GLU A 272 -4.66 2.52 -57.49
N TRP A 273 -3.58 2.63 -56.71
CA TRP A 273 -2.55 1.60 -56.58
C TRP A 273 -2.14 1.42 -55.11
N THR A 274 -1.43 0.33 -54.85
CA THR A 274 -0.84 0.00 -53.55
C THR A 274 0.57 -0.54 -53.73
N ARG A 275 1.45 -0.23 -52.78
CA ARG A 275 2.83 -0.74 -52.76
C ARG A 275 2.86 -2.10 -52.06
N GLN A 276 3.30 -3.12 -52.79
CA GLN A 276 3.56 -4.45 -52.26
C GLN A 276 5.07 -4.67 -52.19
N HIS A 277 5.61 -4.76 -50.98
CA HIS A 277 7.00 -5.15 -50.78
C HIS A 277 7.17 -6.67 -50.96
N ILE A 278 8.16 -7.05 -51.78
CA ILE A 278 8.33 -8.41 -52.29
C ILE A 278 9.47 -9.14 -51.58
N ALA A 279 10.59 -8.44 -51.37
CA ALA A 279 11.81 -9.01 -50.85
C ALA A 279 12.70 -7.96 -50.17
N PHE A 280 13.37 -8.39 -49.11
CA PHE A 280 14.54 -7.73 -48.53
C PHE A 280 15.77 -8.07 -49.38
N LEU A 281 16.55 -7.07 -49.80
CA LEU A 281 17.72 -7.28 -50.65
C LEU A 281 19.04 -7.27 -49.86
N ASN A 282 19.18 -6.31 -48.94
CA ASN A 282 20.32 -6.18 -48.05
C ASN A 282 19.95 -5.30 -46.84
N SER A 283 20.79 -5.32 -45.81
CA SER A 283 20.85 -4.26 -44.81
C SER A 283 22.29 -3.79 -44.60
N HIS A 284 22.43 -2.59 -44.05
CA HIS A 284 23.68 -2.08 -43.50
C HIS A 284 23.39 -1.28 -42.22
N SER A 285 24.34 -1.26 -41.30
CA SER A 285 24.24 -0.53 -40.03
C SER A 285 25.22 0.63 -39.99
N VAL A 286 24.77 1.78 -39.48
CA VAL A 286 25.57 3.01 -39.37
C VAL A 286 25.69 3.39 -37.90
N PRO A 287 26.91 3.57 -37.34
CA PRO A 287 27.07 3.87 -35.91
C PRO A 287 26.58 5.27 -35.56
N VAL A 288 25.88 5.38 -34.44
CA VAL A 288 25.36 6.62 -33.85
C VAL A 288 25.96 6.77 -32.45
N GLY A 289 27.28 7.01 -32.43
CA GLY A 289 28.05 7.16 -31.20
C GLY A 289 28.09 5.90 -30.34
N GLU A 290 28.10 6.09 -29.02
CA GLU A 290 28.19 5.02 -28.01
C GLU A 290 26.82 4.38 -27.73
N GLU A 291 25.72 5.10 -27.99
CA GLU A 291 24.33 4.65 -27.78
C GLU A 291 23.95 3.44 -28.65
N GLY A 292 24.55 3.32 -29.85
CA GLY A 292 24.34 2.18 -30.73
C GLY A 292 24.52 2.49 -32.21
N HIS A 293 23.73 1.84 -33.04
CA HIS A 293 23.72 2.01 -34.49
C HIS A 293 22.30 2.02 -35.07
N GLU A 294 22.12 2.71 -36.20
CA GLU A 294 20.88 2.70 -36.97
C GLU A 294 20.97 1.66 -38.09
N VAL A 295 19.91 0.88 -38.28
CA VAL A 295 19.83 -0.18 -39.30
C VAL A 295 19.02 0.33 -40.49
N TYR A 296 19.59 0.21 -41.68
CA TYR A 296 18.95 0.50 -42.95
C TYR A 296 18.78 -0.77 -43.78
N PHE A 297 17.69 -0.87 -44.54
CA PHE A 297 17.38 -2.03 -45.37
C PHE A 297 16.82 -1.62 -46.74
N THR A 298 17.44 -2.12 -47.81
CA THR A 298 16.92 -1.94 -49.17
C THR A 298 15.85 -3.00 -49.43
N MET A 299 14.62 -2.57 -49.71
CA MET A 299 13.51 -3.46 -50.07
C MET A 299 13.08 -3.28 -51.52
N LEU A 300 12.81 -4.41 -52.17
CA LEU A 300 12.23 -4.51 -53.50
C LEU A 300 10.70 -4.41 -53.39
N TYR A 301 10.09 -3.54 -54.20
CA TYR A 301 8.64 -3.32 -54.21
C TYR A 301 8.05 -3.39 -55.63
N ASN A 302 6.76 -3.72 -55.67
CA ASN A 302 5.86 -3.57 -56.82
C ASN A 302 4.78 -2.55 -56.46
N ASP A 303 4.51 -1.58 -57.34
CA ASP A 303 3.29 -0.77 -57.27
C ASP A 303 2.25 -1.42 -58.19
N VAL A 304 1.19 -1.98 -57.60
CA VAL A 304 0.10 -2.69 -58.29
C VAL A 304 -1.20 -1.93 -58.19
N CYS A 305 -2.02 -1.94 -59.24
CA CYS A 305 -3.35 -1.34 -59.18
C CYS A 305 -4.25 -2.12 -58.22
N LYS A 306 -4.96 -1.42 -57.32
CA LYS A 306 -5.85 -2.06 -56.34
C LYS A 306 -6.99 -2.82 -57.00
N ASN A 307 -7.52 -2.31 -58.10
CA ASN A 307 -8.79 -2.75 -58.68
C ASN A 307 -8.62 -3.92 -59.66
N CYS A 308 -7.45 -4.06 -60.31
CA CYS A 308 -7.20 -5.10 -61.32
C CYS A 308 -5.92 -5.92 -61.08
N GLY A 309 -5.14 -5.62 -60.04
CA GLY A 309 -3.89 -6.33 -59.70
C GLY A 309 -2.72 -6.14 -60.68
N ILE A 310 -2.90 -5.40 -61.77
CA ILE A 310 -1.86 -5.17 -62.78
C ILE A 310 -0.68 -4.42 -62.18
N LEU A 311 0.54 -4.90 -62.47
CA LEU A 311 1.80 -4.28 -62.11
C LEU A 311 2.01 -2.98 -62.89
N ILE A 312 2.10 -1.84 -62.20
CA ILE A 312 2.31 -0.52 -62.78
C ILE A 312 3.81 -0.21 -62.84
N THR A 313 4.52 -0.34 -61.72
CA THR A 313 5.98 -0.20 -61.66
C THR A 313 6.59 -1.17 -60.66
N SER A 314 7.90 -1.37 -60.73
CA SER A 314 8.69 -2.01 -59.67
C SER A 314 9.97 -1.24 -59.42
N GLY A 315 10.50 -1.31 -58.20
CA GLY A 315 11.64 -0.51 -57.77
C GLY A 315 12.25 -0.98 -56.46
N THR A 316 13.23 -0.22 -55.99
CA THR A 316 13.87 -0.42 -54.69
C THR A 316 13.81 0.87 -53.89
N GLU A 317 13.54 0.75 -52.59
CA GLU A 317 13.58 1.85 -51.63
C GLU A 317 14.44 1.46 -50.43
N ASP A 318 15.21 2.41 -49.92
CA ASP A 318 15.99 2.25 -48.68
C ASP A 318 15.14 2.75 -47.51
N ASN A 319 14.76 1.85 -46.63
CA ASN A 319 14.01 2.15 -45.42
C ASN A 319 14.94 2.09 -44.21
N LYS A 320 14.70 2.97 -43.24
CA LYS A 320 15.35 2.96 -41.92
C LYS A 320 14.48 2.16 -40.94
N VAL A 321 15.09 1.37 -40.06
CA VAL A 321 14.37 0.82 -38.89
C VAL A 321 14.24 1.93 -37.86
N ASP A 322 13.03 2.20 -37.37
CA ASP A 322 12.82 3.13 -36.26
C ASP A 322 13.39 2.53 -34.97
N GLY A 323 14.56 3.04 -34.57
CA GLY A 323 15.27 2.66 -33.35
C GLY A 323 16.79 2.78 -33.49
N VAL A 324 17.47 2.97 -32.36
CA VAL A 324 18.92 2.79 -32.23
C VAL A 324 19.14 1.42 -31.60
N PHE A 325 19.94 0.57 -32.25
CA PHE A 325 20.25 -0.78 -31.80
C PHE A 325 21.57 -0.78 -31.06
N THR A 326 21.60 -1.34 -29.85
CA THR A 326 22.81 -1.39 -29.03
C THR A 326 23.92 -2.19 -29.73
N HIS A 327 25.17 -1.75 -29.54
CA HIS A 327 26.33 -2.40 -30.14
C HIS A 327 26.50 -3.83 -29.61
N ARG A 328 26.78 -4.78 -30.50
CA ARG A 328 27.17 -6.15 -30.15
C ARG A 328 28.62 -6.38 -30.52
N TYR A 329 29.51 -6.31 -29.53
CA TYR A 329 30.94 -6.41 -29.76
C TYR A 329 31.43 -7.86 -29.95
N ASP A 330 32.55 -8.01 -30.65
CA ASP A 330 33.34 -9.24 -30.72
C ASP A 330 34.43 -9.29 -29.62
N GLU A 331 35.29 -10.31 -29.65
CA GLU A 331 36.42 -10.49 -28.72
C GLU A 331 37.49 -9.38 -28.81
N ASN A 332 37.41 -8.50 -29.81
CA ASN A 332 38.32 -7.37 -30.03
C ASN A 332 37.68 -6.02 -29.65
N GLY A 333 36.47 -6.01 -29.07
CA GLY A 333 35.74 -4.79 -28.76
C GLY A 333 35.17 -4.08 -29.99
N VAL A 334 34.95 -4.79 -31.11
CA VAL A 334 34.42 -4.23 -32.36
C VAL A 334 32.98 -4.69 -32.59
N CYS A 335 32.07 -3.75 -32.82
CA CYS A 335 30.65 -4.03 -33.06
C CYS A 335 30.46 -4.81 -34.37
N GLN A 336 29.88 -6.01 -34.27
CA GLN A 336 29.71 -6.97 -35.35
C GLN A 336 28.83 -6.45 -36.50
N ASP A 337 27.91 -5.52 -36.20
CA ASP A 337 26.94 -5.01 -37.16
C ASP A 337 27.44 -3.75 -37.91
N CYS A 338 28.17 -2.86 -37.23
CA CYS A 338 28.53 -1.52 -37.75
C CYS A 338 30.02 -1.14 -37.66
N ALA A 339 30.89 -2.05 -37.19
CA ALA A 339 32.33 -1.87 -37.00
C ALA A 339 32.74 -0.72 -36.04
N TYR A 340 31.83 -0.26 -35.18
CA TYR A 340 32.15 0.67 -34.09
C TYR A 340 33.09 0.02 -33.06
N VAL A 341 34.17 0.69 -32.68
CA VAL A 341 35.11 0.20 -31.65
C VAL A 341 34.68 0.76 -30.29
N CYS A 342 34.55 -0.11 -29.29
CA CYS A 342 34.25 0.29 -27.92
C CYS A 342 35.34 1.23 -27.39
N LYS A 343 34.95 2.25 -26.62
CA LYS A 343 35.90 3.19 -25.97
C LYS A 343 36.21 2.82 -24.51
N HIS A 344 35.50 1.84 -23.96
CA HIS A 344 35.56 1.47 -22.53
C HIS A 344 35.21 2.62 -21.56
N SER A 345 34.42 3.60 -22.02
CA SER A 345 33.95 4.76 -21.25
C SER A 345 33.25 4.36 -19.94
N ASP A 346 32.43 3.32 -20.02
CA ASP A 346 31.60 2.79 -18.95
C ASP A 346 32.24 1.51 -18.36
N ALA A 347 33.53 1.59 -18.01
CA ALA A 347 34.21 0.52 -17.28
C ALA A 347 33.85 0.58 -15.79
N VAL A 348 33.32 -0.52 -15.26
CA VAL A 348 33.04 -0.68 -13.83
C VAL A 348 34.30 -1.22 -13.16
N ARG A 349 34.81 -0.47 -12.18
CA ARG A 349 35.97 -0.84 -11.37
C ARG A 349 35.53 -1.66 -10.15
N GLU A 350 35.97 -2.91 -10.06
CA GLU A 350 35.88 -3.73 -8.86
C GLU A 350 37.24 -3.76 -8.15
N TYR A 351 37.26 -3.54 -6.83
CA TYR A 351 38.47 -3.53 -6.03
C TYR A 351 38.78 -4.93 -5.49
N GLY A 352 39.99 -5.40 -5.79
CA GLY A 352 40.48 -6.72 -5.42
C GLY A 352 41.21 -6.74 -4.08
N LEU A 353 42.17 -7.66 -3.97
CA LEU A 353 42.99 -7.81 -2.78
C LEU A 353 43.92 -6.62 -2.59
N ILE A 354 44.10 -6.24 -1.33
CA ILE A 354 45.16 -5.35 -0.89
C ILE A 354 46.48 -6.15 -0.90
N GLU A 355 47.52 -5.62 -1.54
CA GLU A 355 48.84 -6.25 -1.62
C GLU A 355 49.74 -5.89 -0.42
N GLU A 356 49.70 -4.63 0.00
CA GLU A 356 50.62 -4.03 0.95
C GLU A 356 49.91 -2.90 1.74
N GLU A 357 50.01 -2.97 3.06
CA GLU A 357 49.52 -1.96 4.02
C GLU A 357 50.70 -1.53 4.89
N ILE A 358 50.98 -0.23 4.95
CA ILE A 358 52.08 0.32 5.74
C ILE A 358 51.59 1.47 6.60
N ALA A 359 51.59 1.27 7.91
CA ALA A 359 51.36 2.29 8.91
C ALA A 359 52.52 3.29 8.95
N VAL A 360 52.22 4.58 8.79
CA VAL A 360 53.20 5.68 8.82
C VAL A 360 52.83 6.66 9.92
N ASP A 361 53.78 6.92 10.82
CA ASP A 361 53.67 7.91 11.91
C ASP A 361 53.44 9.32 11.37
N ASN A 362 52.38 9.99 11.84
CA ASN A 362 52.03 11.36 11.45
C ASN A 362 52.81 12.41 12.27
N GLY A 363 53.41 12.03 13.40
CA GLY A 363 54.18 12.90 14.28
C GLY A 363 53.34 13.78 15.23
N ASP A 364 52.04 13.51 15.34
CA ASP A 364 51.08 14.21 16.21
C ASP A 364 50.46 13.31 17.30
N GLY A 365 50.83 12.03 17.35
CA GLY A 365 50.25 11.00 18.23
C GLY A 365 49.43 9.94 17.49
N THR A 366 49.25 10.10 16.18
CA THR A 366 48.50 9.17 15.31
C THR A 366 49.37 8.62 14.16
N HIS A 367 48.82 7.65 13.42
CA HIS A 367 49.41 7.14 12.18
C HIS A 367 48.34 7.00 11.08
N THR A 368 48.77 7.05 9.82
CA THR A 368 47.91 6.76 8.65
C THR A 368 48.35 5.48 7.95
N TRP A 369 47.42 4.79 7.29
CA TRP A 369 47.71 3.59 6.52
C TRP A 369 47.93 3.93 5.04
N HIS A 370 49.14 3.66 4.54
CA HIS A 370 49.41 3.66 3.10
C HIS A 370 49.04 2.29 2.53
N VAL A 371 48.03 2.27 1.65
CA VAL A 371 47.40 1.05 1.13
C VAL A 371 47.69 0.91 -0.36
N LYS A 372 48.01 -0.31 -0.80
CA LYS A 372 48.14 -0.67 -2.22
C LYS A 372 47.13 -1.74 -2.59
N GLN A 373 46.20 -1.41 -3.48
CA GLN A 373 45.09 -2.29 -3.83
C GLN A 373 45.08 -2.61 -5.33
N GLN A 374 44.90 -3.89 -5.65
CA GLN A 374 44.61 -4.31 -7.02
C GLN A 374 43.18 -3.91 -7.40
N TYR A 375 42.95 -3.53 -8.65
CA TYR A 375 41.61 -3.33 -9.19
C TYR A 375 41.45 -3.99 -10.56
N GLU A 376 40.20 -4.33 -10.89
CA GLU A 376 39.79 -4.88 -12.17
C GLU A 376 38.70 -3.99 -12.78
N GLU A 377 38.97 -3.41 -13.95
CA GLU A 377 38.06 -2.54 -14.70
C GLU A 377 37.40 -3.34 -15.83
N THR A 378 36.14 -3.73 -15.61
CA THR A 378 35.34 -4.49 -16.58
C THR A 378 34.39 -3.56 -17.33
N CYS A 379 34.54 -3.46 -18.66
CA CYS A 379 33.61 -2.73 -19.51
C CYS A 379 32.34 -3.55 -19.78
N GLU A 380 31.24 -3.25 -19.08
CA GLU A 380 29.97 -3.99 -19.20
C GLU A 380 29.48 -4.14 -20.64
N ALA A 381 29.73 -3.12 -21.48
CA ALA A 381 29.30 -3.11 -22.88
C ALA A 381 29.93 -4.21 -23.74
N CYS A 382 31.17 -4.65 -23.44
CA CYS A 382 31.93 -5.56 -24.31
C CYS A 382 32.65 -6.72 -23.58
N GLY A 383 32.71 -6.72 -22.24
CA GLY A 383 33.44 -7.72 -21.47
C GLY A 383 34.97 -7.62 -21.57
N HIS A 384 35.51 -6.48 -22.03
CA HIS A 384 36.94 -6.20 -21.89
C HIS A 384 37.28 -5.95 -20.42
N VAL A 385 38.45 -6.44 -19.99
CA VAL A 385 38.93 -6.40 -18.61
C VAL A 385 40.35 -5.84 -18.61
N GLU A 386 40.54 -4.67 -17.99
CA GLU A 386 41.85 -4.12 -17.67
C GLU A 386 42.12 -4.32 -16.17
N THR A 387 43.39 -4.48 -15.78
CA THR A 387 43.77 -4.69 -14.36
C THR A 387 44.90 -3.75 -13.98
N GLY A 388 44.78 -3.17 -12.79
CA GLY A 388 45.71 -2.16 -12.28
C GLY A 388 46.00 -2.31 -10.80
N VAL A 389 46.88 -1.44 -10.31
CA VAL A 389 47.17 -1.25 -8.89
C VAL A 389 47.17 0.25 -8.64
N GLU A 390 46.51 0.68 -7.57
CA GLU A 390 46.62 2.04 -7.08
C GLU A 390 47.14 2.09 -5.65
N GLU A 391 47.83 3.19 -5.34
CA GLU A 391 48.37 3.49 -4.00
C GLU A 391 47.54 4.65 -3.44
N TYR A 392 46.86 4.45 -2.32
CA TYR A 392 46.13 5.49 -1.60
C TYR A 392 46.61 5.60 -0.14
N ILE A 393 46.22 6.70 0.52
CA ILE A 393 46.42 6.89 1.96
C ILE A 393 45.02 6.85 2.57
N ASP A 394 44.81 6.02 3.58
CA ASP A 394 43.60 6.09 4.38
C ASP A 394 43.63 7.40 5.18
N GLU A 395 42.64 8.27 4.94
CA GLU A 395 42.59 9.62 5.52
C GLU A 395 42.08 9.64 6.97
N GLU A 396 41.64 8.49 7.51
CA GLU A 396 41.30 8.36 8.94
C GLU A 396 42.56 8.01 9.76
N PRO A 397 43.07 8.93 10.61
CA PRO A 397 44.26 8.68 11.42
C PRO A 397 43.94 7.81 12.65
N GLU A 398 44.69 6.73 12.84
CA GLU A 398 44.55 5.85 14.00
C GLU A 398 45.51 6.24 15.14
N ASP A 399 44.99 6.25 16.38
CA ASP A 399 45.81 6.38 17.60
C ASP A 399 46.84 5.24 17.69
N HIS A 400 48.03 5.53 18.23
CA HIS A 400 49.05 4.51 18.42
C HIS A 400 48.65 3.45 19.47
N LEU A 401 48.36 2.22 19.04
CA LEU A 401 48.24 1.08 19.94
C LEU A 401 49.63 0.54 20.32
N PHE A 402 50.04 0.69 21.58
CA PHE A 402 51.37 0.30 22.09
C PHE A 402 51.41 -1.11 22.72
N GLU A 403 52.49 -1.85 22.48
CA GLU A 403 52.94 -3.00 23.29
C GLU A 403 54.42 -2.76 23.69
N ASP A 404 54.79 -3.00 24.95
CA ASP A 404 56.13 -2.70 25.52
C ASP A 404 56.67 -1.28 25.18
N GLY A 405 55.78 -0.29 25.06
CA GLY A 405 56.12 1.11 24.75
C GLY A 405 56.34 1.41 23.25
N VAL A 406 56.10 0.45 22.35
CA VAL A 406 56.26 0.59 20.89
C VAL A 406 54.92 0.38 20.19
N CYS A 407 54.57 1.24 19.22
CA CYS A 407 53.32 1.11 18.47
C CYS A 407 53.36 -0.15 17.57
N LEU A 408 52.35 -1.01 17.71
CA LEU A 408 52.24 -2.29 17.01
C LEU A 408 52.13 -2.16 15.48
N ALA A 409 51.67 -1.01 14.98
CA ALA A 409 51.46 -0.75 13.56
C ALA A 409 52.69 -0.10 12.91
N CYS A 410 53.04 1.14 13.30
CA CYS A 410 54.11 1.92 12.68
C CYS A 410 55.49 1.79 13.35
N GLY A 411 55.59 1.16 14.54
CA GLY A 411 56.85 1.02 15.27
C GLY A 411 57.32 2.28 16.01
N TYR A 412 56.47 3.30 16.17
CA TYR A 412 56.75 4.52 16.93
C TYR A 412 57.04 4.21 18.42
N GLU A 413 58.14 4.72 18.97
CA GLU A 413 58.50 4.59 20.39
C GLU A 413 57.82 5.70 21.21
N CYS A 414 57.09 5.33 22.27
CA CYS A 414 56.42 6.31 23.12
C CYS A 414 57.43 7.25 23.82
N PRO A 415 57.25 8.58 23.79
CA PRO A 415 58.15 9.52 24.47
C PRO A 415 57.89 9.65 25.98
N HIS A 416 56.79 9.08 26.48
CA HIS A 416 56.38 9.07 27.89
C HIS A 416 56.23 10.46 28.54
N GLU A 417 55.82 11.48 27.77
CA GLU A 417 55.66 12.86 28.29
C GLU A 417 54.39 13.07 29.14
N ASN A 418 53.31 12.32 28.87
CA ASN A 418 52.15 12.29 29.78
C ASN A 418 52.33 11.20 30.84
N VAL A 419 52.45 11.60 32.10
CA VAL A 419 52.63 10.73 33.26
C VAL A 419 51.57 11.04 34.30
N GLU A 420 50.81 10.02 34.67
CA GLU A 420 49.69 10.09 35.60
C GLU A 420 49.99 9.17 36.80
N ARG A 421 49.78 9.66 38.02
CA ARG A 421 50.03 8.90 39.25
C ARG A 421 48.73 8.29 39.74
N GLU A 422 48.64 6.96 39.69
CA GLU A 422 47.58 6.22 40.35
C GLU A 422 48.02 5.84 41.77
N TYR A 423 47.11 5.91 42.74
CA TYR A 423 47.33 5.47 44.12
C TYR A 423 46.59 4.15 44.36
N GLY A 424 47.32 3.15 44.85
CA GLY A 424 46.88 1.78 45.04
C GLY A 424 46.41 1.49 46.48
N THR A 425 46.96 0.46 47.10
CA THR A 425 46.51 -0.01 48.42
C THR A 425 47.01 0.88 49.55
N ILE A 426 46.21 1.03 50.60
CA ILE A 426 46.68 1.55 51.90
C ILE A 426 47.57 0.48 52.56
N VAL A 427 48.84 0.81 52.80
CA VAL A 427 49.86 -0.05 53.40
C VAL A 427 49.86 0.04 54.92
N GLU A 428 49.79 1.27 55.45
CA GLU A 428 49.75 1.56 56.88
C GLU A 428 48.80 2.74 57.14
N GLU A 429 47.91 2.59 58.11
CA GLU A 429 47.07 3.66 58.65
C GLU A 429 47.35 3.78 60.16
N LYS A 430 47.60 5.01 60.63
CA LYS A 430 47.89 5.29 62.05
C LYS A 430 47.32 6.63 62.50
N ALA A 431 46.69 6.62 63.67
CA ALA A 431 46.15 7.81 64.32
C ALA A 431 47.22 8.50 65.18
N VAL A 432 47.45 9.79 64.97
CA VAL A 432 48.46 10.60 65.66
C VAL A 432 47.78 11.71 66.47
N ASP A 433 48.02 11.76 67.78
CA ASP A 433 47.52 12.80 68.68
C ASP A 433 48.07 14.19 68.28
N ASN A 434 47.16 15.16 68.10
CA ASN A 434 47.51 16.55 67.77
C ASN A 434 47.85 17.38 69.03
N GLY A 435 47.50 16.91 70.22
CA GLY A 435 47.76 17.56 71.51
C GLY A 435 46.79 18.70 71.85
N ASP A 436 45.68 18.85 71.12
CA ASP A 436 44.63 19.87 71.34
C ASP A 436 43.25 19.27 71.70
N GLY A 437 43.15 17.95 71.81
CA GLY A 437 41.90 17.20 71.99
C GLY A 437 41.42 16.48 70.73
N THR A 438 42.19 16.53 69.65
CA THR A 438 41.95 15.82 68.39
C THR A 438 43.14 14.96 67.97
N HIS A 439 42.94 14.11 66.95
CA HIS A 439 43.99 13.35 66.29
C HIS A 439 43.86 13.43 64.76
N THR A 440 44.94 13.20 64.03
CA THR A 440 44.94 13.08 62.56
C THR A 440 45.33 11.68 62.13
N TRP A 441 44.69 11.18 61.08
CA TRP A 441 45.04 9.90 60.45
C TRP A 441 46.17 10.10 59.43
N HIS A 442 47.28 9.39 59.63
CA HIS A 442 48.35 9.26 58.66
C HIS A 442 48.13 7.98 57.84
N VAL A 443 48.05 8.10 56.52
CA VAL A 443 47.71 7.02 55.59
C VAL A 443 48.84 6.90 54.56
N THR A 444 49.55 5.77 54.60
CA THR A 444 50.61 5.44 53.64
C THR A 444 50.01 4.59 52.52
N MET A 445 50.15 5.02 51.27
CA MET A 445 49.59 4.35 50.10
C MET A 445 50.68 3.93 49.12
N GLU A 446 50.46 2.81 48.43
CA GLU A 446 51.21 2.46 47.23
C GLU A 446 50.87 3.45 46.10
N TYR A 447 51.80 3.73 45.19
CA TYR A 447 51.55 4.46 43.94
C TYR A 447 52.28 3.84 42.76
N GLU A 448 51.72 4.01 41.56
CA GLU A 448 52.36 3.73 40.28
C GLU A 448 52.29 4.99 39.40
N ASP A 449 53.45 5.42 38.87
CA ASP A 449 53.53 6.49 37.87
C ASP A 449 53.39 5.85 36.49
N ILE A 450 52.22 5.96 35.88
CA ILE A 450 51.84 5.30 34.62
C ILE A 450 51.88 6.32 33.48
N CYS A 451 52.38 5.94 32.30
CA CYS A 451 52.25 6.80 31.13
C CYS A 451 50.83 6.75 30.56
N GLY A 452 50.08 7.86 30.69
CA GLY A 452 48.71 8.01 30.18
C GLY A 452 48.57 7.99 28.65
N THR A 453 49.65 7.72 27.90
CA THR A 453 49.64 7.52 26.43
C THR A 453 49.85 6.07 26.02
N CYS A 454 50.56 5.26 26.82
CA CYS A 454 50.91 3.87 26.45
C CYS A 454 50.67 2.82 27.55
N GLY A 455 50.13 3.21 28.72
CA GLY A 455 49.83 2.32 29.84
C GLY A 455 51.05 1.69 30.53
N SER A 456 52.28 2.09 30.16
CA SER A 456 53.50 1.55 30.76
C SER A 456 53.78 2.19 32.13
N ILE A 457 54.01 1.35 33.14
CA ILE A 457 54.45 1.78 34.48
C ILE A 457 55.91 2.25 34.39
N LEU A 458 56.18 3.49 34.84
CA LEU A 458 57.48 4.16 34.77
C LEU A 458 58.24 4.14 36.09
N ASP A 459 57.52 4.29 37.20
CA ASP A 459 58.03 4.18 38.58
C ASP A 459 56.91 3.67 39.52
N SER A 460 57.27 3.19 40.70
CA SER A 460 56.33 2.66 41.70
C SER A 460 56.88 2.78 43.11
N GLY A 461 56.08 3.22 44.09
CA GLY A 461 56.57 3.45 45.45
C GLY A 461 55.50 3.53 46.54
N GLU A 462 55.88 4.04 47.70
CA GLU A 462 55.02 4.31 48.86
C GLU A 462 55.05 5.81 49.18
N GLU A 463 53.90 6.43 49.49
CA GLU A 463 53.80 7.83 49.88
C GLU A 463 52.93 8.00 51.14
N GLU A 464 53.46 8.68 52.18
CA GLU A 464 52.73 8.97 53.42
C GLU A 464 51.93 10.27 53.27
N THR A 465 50.60 10.14 53.29
CA THR A 465 49.65 11.26 53.28
C THR A 465 49.10 11.51 54.69
N VAL A 466 48.69 12.74 54.97
CA VAL A 466 48.13 13.15 56.28
C VAL A 466 46.71 13.66 56.08
N GLY A 467 45.76 13.08 56.79
CA GLY A 467 44.36 13.50 56.81
C GLY A 467 44.23 14.96 57.23
N ILE A 468 43.54 15.75 56.40
CA ILE A 468 43.47 17.21 56.54
C ILE A 468 42.46 17.64 57.61
N GLU A 469 41.49 16.78 57.93
CA GLU A 469 40.47 17.02 58.94
C GLU A 469 40.82 16.27 60.25
N PRO A 470 40.97 16.98 61.38
CA PRO A 470 41.28 16.35 62.66
C PRO A 470 40.02 15.81 63.35
N GLU A 471 40.09 14.58 63.87
CA GLU A 471 38.99 13.89 64.54
C GLU A 471 39.05 14.04 66.07
N GLU A 472 37.92 14.30 66.73
CA GLU A 472 37.83 14.27 68.20
C GLU A 472 38.12 12.86 68.75
N HIS A 473 38.74 12.77 69.93
CA HIS A 473 39.07 11.48 70.53
C HIS A 473 37.82 10.67 70.91
N LEU A 474 37.58 9.55 70.23
CA LEU A 474 36.62 8.54 70.70
C LEU A 474 37.26 7.69 71.81
N PHE A 475 36.74 7.77 73.03
CA PHE A 475 37.29 7.08 74.21
C PHE A 475 36.56 5.76 74.55
N GLU A 476 37.33 4.71 74.84
CA GLU A 476 36.88 3.48 75.52
C GLU A 476 37.76 3.28 76.77
N ASP A 477 37.17 2.97 77.93
CA ASP A 477 37.87 2.89 79.24
C ASP A 477 38.81 4.10 79.56
N SER A 478 38.43 5.31 79.12
CA SER A 478 39.21 6.57 79.19
C SER A 478 40.49 6.62 78.33
N VAL A 479 40.67 5.73 77.36
CA VAL A 479 41.76 5.75 76.37
C VAL A 479 41.16 5.96 74.98
N CYS A 480 41.77 6.81 74.14
CA CYS A 480 41.30 7.02 72.77
C CYS A 480 41.57 5.78 71.90
N VAL A 481 40.53 5.25 71.24
CA VAL A 481 40.60 4.03 70.43
C VAL A 481 41.50 4.17 69.21
N GLY A 482 41.59 5.38 68.63
CA GLY A 482 42.50 5.69 67.52
C GLY A 482 43.96 5.83 67.96
N CYS A 483 44.29 6.91 68.66
CA CYS A 483 45.68 7.31 68.95
C CYS A 483 46.23 6.84 70.31
N GLY A 484 45.43 6.22 71.18
CA GLY A 484 45.87 5.78 72.52
C GLY A 484 46.02 6.87 73.58
N TYR A 485 45.54 8.10 73.32
CA TYR A 485 45.56 9.21 74.27
C TYR A 485 44.72 8.94 75.54
N GLU A 486 45.30 9.14 76.73
CA GLU A 486 44.60 8.99 78.02
C GLU A 486 43.83 10.28 78.38
N CYS A 487 42.53 10.16 78.69
CA CYS A 487 41.70 11.30 79.07
C CYS A 487 42.17 11.93 80.40
N THR A 488 42.30 13.27 80.42
CA THR A 488 42.75 14.06 81.59
C THR A 488 41.63 14.46 82.55
N HIS A 489 40.37 14.22 82.18
CA HIS A 489 39.15 14.53 82.93
C HIS A 489 38.95 16.02 83.32
N GLU A 490 39.63 16.96 82.66
CA GLU A 490 39.57 18.39 83.00
C GLU A 490 38.22 19.06 82.68
N LYS A 491 37.48 18.57 81.66
CA LYS A 491 36.11 19.04 81.36
C LYS A 491 35.10 18.17 82.10
N THR A 492 34.25 18.79 82.90
CA THR A 492 33.20 18.11 83.68
C THR A 492 31.81 18.64 83.36
N GLU A 493 30.82 17.77 83.24
CA GLU A 493 29.41 18.11 83.09
C GLU A 493 28.54 17.33 84.08
N ILE A 494 27.28 17.74 84.23
CA ILE A 494 26.33 17.11 85.15
C ILE A 494 25.42 16.17 84.36
N LYS A 495 25.34 14.90 84.78
CA LYS A 495 24.41 13.88 84.25
C LYS A 495 23.59 13.25 85.37
N ASN A 496 22.58 12.46 85.00
CA ASN A 496 21.69 11.72 85.91
C ASN A 496 20.95 12.57 86.97
N ALA A 497 20.88 13.89 86.77
CA ALA A 497 20.23 14.83 87.69
C ALA A 497 18.76 14.48 87.93
N THR A 498 18.46 14.08 89.16
CA THR A 498 17.17 13.55 89.60
C THR A 498 16.62 14.42 90.72
N SER A 499 15.77 15.39 90.33
CA SER A 499 15.08 16.29 91.25
C SER A 499 13.77 15.67 91.75
N THR A 500 13.63 15.53 93.08
CA THR A 500 12.48 14.89 93.74
C THR A 500 11.81 15.84 94.72
N SER A 501 10.74 16.49 94.28
CA SER A 501 9.90 17.34 95.14
C SER A 501 9.04 16.55 96.14
N ILE A 502 9.19 16.84 97.43
CA ILE A 502 8.41 16.26 98.54
C ILE A 502 7.45 17.31 99.11
N TYR A 503 6.15 17.01 99.15
CA TYR A 503 5.12 18.00 99.44
C TYR A 503 4.36 17.78 100.75
N ALA A 504 4.41 18.75 101.66
CA ALA A 504 3.80 18.67 103.00
C ALA A 504 2.57 19.60 103.14
N SER A 505 1.38 19.01 103.31
CA SER A 505 0.10 19.75 103.42
C SER A 505 -0.07 20.50 104.74
N ILE A 506 -0.23 21.83 104.72
CA ILE A 506 -0.45 22.64 105.93
C ILE A 506 -1.92 22.98 106.21
N GLY A 507 -2.86 22.68 105.31
CA GLY A 507 -4.29 22.79 105.61
C GLY A 507 -5.16 23.09 104.40
N HIS A 508 -5.90 24.20 104.45
CA HIS A 508 -6.72 24.69 103.33
C HIS A 508 -6.01 25.79 102.50
N GLU A 509 -4.91 26.31 103.03
CA GLU A 509 -4.15 27.46 102.50
C GLU A 509 -3.10 27.01 101.47
N GLY A 510 -2.38 25.93 101.74
CA GLY A 510 -1.36 25.41 100.83
C GLY A 510 -0.61 24.18 101.35
N HIS A 511 0.54 23.95 100.75
CA HIS A 511 1.55 22.97 101.13
C HIS A 511 2.95 23.54 100.90
N ASN A 512 3.92 23.12 101.69
CA ASN A 512 5.33 23.39 101.40
C ASN A 512 5.87 22.34 100.43
N GLU A 513 6.85 22.74 99.63
CA GLU A 513 7.67 21.91 98.77
C GLU A 513 9.08 21.87 99.35
N TYR A 514 9.70 20.69 99.39
CA TYR A 514 11.13 20.50 99.61
C TYR A 514 11.67 19.83 98.36
N ILE A 515 12.73 20.38 97.78
CA ILE A 515 13.35 19.82 96.57
C ILE A 515 14.62 19.10 97.00
N HIS A 516 14.70 17.81 96.69
CA HIS A 516 15.88 16.98 96.93
C HIS A 516 16.49 16.61 95.57
N GLU A 517 17.75 16.99 95.32
CA GLU A 517 18.41 16.78 94.03
C GLU A 517 19.64 15.88 94.18
N GLU A 518 19.62 14.73 93.49
CA GLU A 518 20.77 13.82 93.34
C GLU A 518 21.35 13.99 91.93
N TYR A 519 22.66 14.19 91.76
CA TYR A 519 23.27 14.30 90.43
C TYR A 519 24.72 13.80 90.34
N ASP A 520 25.07 13.22 89.19
CA ASP A 520 26.43 12.77 88.90
C ASP A 520 27.23 13.88 88.21
N VAL A 521 28.45 14.13 88.68
CA VAL A 521 29.45 14.91 87.94
C VAL A 521 30.28 13.91 87.12
N VAL A 522 30.20 14.01 85.80
CA VAL A 522 30.95 13.15 84.87
C VAL A 522 31.99 13.96 84.11
N CYS A 523 33.01 13.30 83.56
CA CYS A 523 33.83 13.90 82.52
C CYS A 523 33.01 14.07 81.24
N ALA A 524 33.06 15.25 80.62
CA ALA A 524 32.37 15.54 79.37
C ALA A 524 33.01 14.82 78.17
N ASP A 525 34.33 14.62 78.20
CA ASP A 525 35.09 14.03 77.09
C ASP A 525 34.97 12.49 77.02
N CYS A 526 35.07 11.78 78.15
CA CYS A 526 35.02 10.31 78.17
C CYS A 526 33.82 9.70 78.93
N GLY A 527 32.92 10.51 79.48
CA GLY A 527 31.71 10.05 80.16
C GLY A 527 31.90 9.39 81.55
N LEU A 528 33.14 9.25 82.04
CA LEU A 528 33.43 8.65 83.35
C LEU A 528 32.81 9.48 84.49
N THR A 529 32.06 8.84 85.39
CA THR A 529 31.58 9.48 86.63
C THR A 529 32.74 9.77 87.59
N LEU A 530 32.87 11.04 87.98
CA LEU A 530 33.94 11.56 88.83
C LEU A 530 33.47 11.75 90.28
N ASP A 531 32.23 12.21 90.48
CA ASP A 531 31.61 12.41 91.80
C ASP A 531 30.08 12.29 91.74
N HIS A 532 29.42 12.16 92.89
CA HIS A 532 27.96 12.09 93.04
C HIS A 532 27.50 13.00 94.18
N VAL A 533 26.65 13.97 93.85
CA VAL A 533 26.26 15.10 94.71
C VAL A 533 24.80 14.99 95.13
N THR A 534 24.50 15.43 96.36
CA THR A 534 23.15 15.44 96.95
C THR A 534 22.89 16.76 97.66
N GLU A 535 21.83 17.48 97.28
CA GLU A 535 21.47 18.79 97.83
C GLU A 535 19.96 18.88 98.19
N ASP A 536 19.63 19.66 99.23
CA ASP A 536 18.26 19.84 99.77
C ASP A 536 17.91 21.36 99.80
N GLU A 537 16.82 21.78 99.15
CA GLU A 537 16.30 23.16 99.21
C GLU A 537 14.86 23.24 99.78
N GLU A 538 14.60 24.22 100.66
CA GLU A 538 13.29 24.47 101.30
C GLU A 538 12.50 25.52 100.50
N GLY A 539 11.44 25.08 99.82
CA GLY A 539 10.69 25.88 98.84
C GLY A 539 9.57 26.77 99.42
N GLU A 540 9.07 27.68 98.58
CA GLU A 540 8.02 28.63 98.95
C GLU A 540 6.63 27.97 99.18
N LEU A 541 5.75 28.70 99.88
CA LEU A 541 4.40 28.24 100.22
C LEU A 541 3.49 28.16 98.98
N SER A 542 3.23 26.94 98.49
CA SER A 542 2.46 26.70 97.26
C SER A 542 0.99 26.36 97.50
N ALA A 543 0.12 26.84 96.61
CA ALA A 543 -1.33 26.64 96.70
C ALA A 543 -1.77 25.29 96.11
N HIS A 544 -2.84 24.70 96.66
CA HIS A 544 -3.30 23.37 96.25
C HIS A 544 -3.81 23.30 94.80
N THR A 545 -3.33 22.29 94.05
CA THR A 545 -3.71 21.97 92.66
C THR A 545 -4.36 20.57 92.56
N PHE A 546 -5.56 20.45 91.98
CA PHE A 546 -6.51 19.37 92.30
C PHE A 546 -6.88 18.40 91.15
N LYS A 547 -6.93 17.08 91.45
CA LYS A 547 -7.27 15.96 90.54
C LYS A 547 -8.03 14.85 91.29
N ASN A 548 -9.14 14.37 90.74
CA ASN A 548 -10.10 13.41 91.35
C ASN A 548 -10.63 13.87 92.73
N GLY A 549 -10.88 15.18 92.85
CA GLY A 549 -10.94 15.83 94.15
C GLY A 549 -9.54 16.20 94.64
N LYS A 550 -8.73 15.20 94.98
CA LYS A 550 -7.49 15.31 95.79
C LYS A 550 -6.42 16.25 95.18
N CYS A 551 -5.66 16.95 96.01
CA CYS A 551 -4.52 17.74 95.57
C CYS A 551 -3.48 16.76 95.03
N THR A 552 -3.00 17.00 93.81
CA THR A 552 -2.09 16.11 93.07
C THR A 552 -0.84 15.79 93.87
N LEU A 553 -0.33 16.81 94.57
CA LEU A 553 0.91 16.77 95.32
C LEU A 553 0.71 16.29 96.78
N CYS A 554 -0.41 16.64 97.44
CA CYS A 554 -0.59 16.41 98.89
C CYS A 554 -1.98 15.94 99.40
N GLY A 555 -3.02 15.84 98.56
CA GLY A 555 -4.29 15.16 98.90
C GLY A 555 -5.60 15.92 99.23
N TYR A 556 -5.63 17.24 99.52
CA TYR A 556 -6.87 18.06 99.86
C TYR A 556 -7.88 18.21 98.67
N LYS A 557 -9.16 18.68 98.77
CA LYS A 557 -10.17 18.48 97.66
C LYS A 557 -10.81 19.67 96.89
N LYS A 558 -10.88 19.60 95.54
CA LYS A 558 -11.61 20.50 94.58
C LYS A 558 -11.88 19.87 93.16
N LYS A 559 -12.52 20.59 92.20
CA LYS A 559 -13.14 20.07 90.93
C LYS A 559 -12.31 20.35 89.62
N GLN A 560 -12.59 19.72 88.45
CA GLN A 560 -11.64 19.55 87.29
C GLN A 560 -12.19 19.54 85.82
N LYS A 561 -11.31 19.78 84.80
CA LYS A 561 -11.09 19.15 83.42
C LYS A 561 -9.84 19.82 82.75
N LYS A 562 -8.84 19.24 82.01
CA LYS A 562 -8.63 18.46 80.72
C LYS A 562 -8.88 19.27 79.41
N ALA A 563 -8.14 19.21 78.26
CA ALA A 563 -7.10 18.30 77.65
C ALA A 563 -6.23 19.04 76.55
N GLU A 564 -5.39 18.51 75.61
CA GLU A 564 -4.88 17.14 75.20
C GLU A 564 -3.33 17.10 74.91
N GLU A 565 -2.59 16.88 73.77
CA GLU A 565 -2.75 16.55 72.30
C GLU A 565 -1.37 16.05 71.64
N GLU A 566 -1.15 15.89 70.29
CA GLU A 566 -0.02 15.10 69.61
C GLU A 566 0.70 15.70 68.31
N THR A 567 1.60 14.97 67.57
CA THR A 567 2.27 15.39 66.26
C THR A 567 2.81 14.23 65.31
N LYS A 568 3.47 14.48 64.14
CA LYS A 568 3.58 13.56 62.92
C LYS A 568 4.93 13.48 62.10
N GLN A 569 4.92 13.03 60.80
CA GLN A 569 5.97 12.27 60.02
C GLN A 569 6.18 12.69 58.51
N ALA A 570 7.31 12.34 57.82
CA ALA A 570 7.57 12.51 56.33
C ALA A 570 8.70 11.60 55.69
N ALA A 571 8.80 11.49 54.33
CA ALA A 571 9.86 10.80 53.52
C ALA A 571 9.87 11.23 51.99
N ALA A 572 10.82 10.77 51.12
CA ALA A 572 11.13 11.33 49.76
C ALA A 572 11.41 10.30 48.59
N LYS A 573 11.76 10.76 47.35
CA LYS A 573 11.98 9.99 46.09
C LYS A 573 13.07 10.61 45.14
N ASP A 574 13.46 9.87 44.08
CA ASP A 574 14.66 10.04 43.22
C ASP A 574 14.36 10.26 41.69
N PRO A 575 15.23 10.94 40.90
CA PRO A 575 14.99 11.27 39.48
C PRO A 575 15.57 10.35 38.38
N ASP A 576 16.49 9.40 38.66
CA ASP A 576 17.35 8.81 37.59
C ASP A 576 16.61 7.90 36.56
N ILE A 577 15.45 7.37 36.93
CA ILE A 577 14.59 6.52 36.06
C ILE A 577 14.26 7.15 34.69
N VAL A 578 14.24 8.49 34.59
CA VAL A 578 13.76 9.19 33.39
C VAL A 578 14.76 9.10 32.22
N HIS A 579 16.06 9.23 32.48
CA HIS A 579 17.10 9.08 31.45
C HIS A 579 17.11 7.65 30.88
N THR A 580 16.99 6.66 31.77
CA THR A 580 16.88 5.24 31.41
C THR A 580 15.69 4.96 30.48
N MET A 581 14.57 5.70 30.62
CA MET A 581 13.44 5.61 29.69
C MET A 581 13.67 6.30 28.35
N ARG A 582 14.24 7.52 28.35
CA ARG A 582 14.59 8.25 27.11
C ARG A 582 15.48 7.39 26.23
N ASP A 583 16.52 6.82 26.83
CA ASP A 583 17.56 6.09 26.11
C ASP A 583 17.07 4.70 25.63
N ALA A 584 16.10 4.10 26.33
CA ALA A 584 15.38 2.91 25.86
C ALA A 584 14.50 3.20 24.63
N GLY A 585 13.82 4.35 24.58
CA GLY A 585 13.12 4.81 23.39
C GLY A 585 14.09 5.07 22.23
N ARG A 586 15.20 5.78 22.51
CA ARG A 586 16.26 6.11 21.55
C ARG A 586 16.89 4.89 20.89
N ALA A 587 17.02 3.77 21.60
CA ALA A 587 17.54 2.51 21.07
C ALA A 587 16.66 1.88 19.97
N LEU A 588 15.39 2.29 19.84
CA LEU A 588 14.47 1.83 18.80
C LEU A 588 14.39 2.78 17.59
N GLU A 589 14.80 4.05 17.76
CA GLU A 589 14.61 5.11 16.77
C GLU A 589 15.25 4.87 15.39
N PRO A 590 16.46 4.31 15.25
CA PRO A 590 17.05 4.08 13.93
C PRO A 590 16.15 3.22 13.03
N LYS A 591 15.62 2.13 13.58
CA LYS A 591 14.70 1.23 12.86
C LYS A 591 13.33 1.87 12.59
N HIS A 592 12.92 2.79 13.44
CA HIS A 592 11.66 3.52 13.32
C HIS A 592 11.72 4.58 12.21
N ALA A 593 12.82 5.36 12.17
CA ALA A 593 13.05 6.40 11.17
C ALA A 593 13.19 5.85 9.74
N GLU A 594 13.74 4.64 9.59
CA GLU A 594 13.84 3.93 8.31
C GLU A 594 12.51 3.34 7.81
N GLY A 595 11.43 3.40 8.61
CA GLY A 595 10.12 2.84 8.27
C GLY A 595 10.05 1.31 8.27
N ALA A 596 11.14 0.63 8.64
CA ALA A 596 11.21 -0.83 8.77
C ALA A 596 10.43 -1.36 10.00
N LEU A 597 10.30 -0.52 11.03
CA LEU A 597 9.72 -0.87 12.33
C LEU A 597 8.72 0.20 12.77
N PHE A 598 7.46 -0.17 13.00
CA PHE A 598 6.48 0.71 13.66
C PHE A 598 6.43 0.40 15.15
N ALA A 599 6.61 1.41 16.01
CA ALA A 599 6.60 1.25 17.46
C ALA A 599 5.58 2.18 18.10
N ARG A 600 4.74 1.65 19.00
CA ARG A 600 3.75 2.44 19.74
C ARG A 600 3.54 1.88 21.15
N ILE A 601 3.50 2.77 22.14
CA ILE A 601 3.16 2.43 23.52
C ILE A 601 1.67 2.04 23.56
N GLU A 602 1.36 0.84 24.07
CA GLU A 602 -0.03 0.36 24.15
C GLU A 602 -0.81 1.10 25.25
N ASP A 603 -2.13 1.21 25.08
CA ASP A 603 -3.08 1.83 26.03
C ASP A 603 -2.84 3.32 26.37
N ILE A 604 -1.87 4.00 25.74
CA ILE A 604 -1.56 5.41 26.05
C ILE A 604 -2.68 6.38 25.64
N GLU A 605 -3.46 6.01 24.61
CA GLU A 605 -4.72 6.66 24.24
C GLU A 605 -5.78 6.69 25.34
N LEU A 606 -5.63 5.92 26.42
CA LEU A 606 -6.54 5.94 27.58
C LEU A 606 -6.16 7.03 28.61
N LEU A 607 -4.97 7.64 28.50
CA LEU A 607 -4.47 8.70 29.40
C LEU A 607 -4.38 10.08 28.75
N LEU A 608 -4.23 10.15 27.43
CA LEU A 608 -4.09 11.39 26.66
C LEU A 608 -5.42 11.81 26.01
N THR A 609 -5.54 13.09 25.65
CA THR A 609 -6.59 13.54 24.73
C THR A 609 -6.26 13.19 23.28
N GLU A 610 -7.23 13.23 22.37
CA GLU A 610 -7.01 13.05 20.92
C GLU A 610 -5.98 14.05 20.35
N GLU A 611 -5.99 15.29 20.87
CA GLU A 611 -5.02 16.35 20.53
C GLU A 611 -3.61 16.03 21.05
N GLU A 612 -3.49 15.60 22.31
CA GLU A 612 -2.21 15.23 22.93
C GLU A 612 -1.62 13.94 22.33
N LEU A 613 -2.47 12.99 21.94
CA LEU A 613 -2.05 11.75 21.28
C LEU A 613 -1.56 12.03 19.85
N GLY A 614 -2.27 12.86 19.09
CA GLY A 614 -1.82 13.30 17.76
C GLY A 614 -0.53 14.14 17.80
N ALA A 615 -0.29 14.86 18.91
CA ALA A 615 1.00 15.49 19.18
C ALA A 615 2.09 14.48 19.58
N LEU A 616 1.75 13.45 20.37
CA LEU A 616 2.68 12.40 20.81
C LEU A 616 3.18 11.56 19.63
N ASP A 617 2.27 11.10 18.76
CA ASP A 617 2.57 10.27 17.58
C ASP A 617 3.49 11.00 16.57
N ALA A 618 3.65 12.33 16.70
CA ALA A 618 4.53 13.16 15.87
C ALA A 618 5.95 13.39 16.44
N LEU A 619 6.25 12.87 17.65
CA LEU A 619 7.53 13.05 18.33
C LEU A 619 8.50 11.87 18.13
N PRO A 620 9.82 12.08 18.30
CA PRO A 620 10.79 11.00 18.43
C PRO A 620 10.40 10.02 19.55
N LEU A 621 10.72 8.74 19.40
CA LEU A 621 10.28 7.70 20.34
C LEU A 621 10.89 7.90 21.75
N SER A 622 12.06 8.55 21.85
CA SER A 622 12.65 9.00 23.12
C SER A 622 11.71 9.93 23.90
N ASP A 623 11.11 10.90 23.21
CA ASP A 623 10.21 11.89 23.78
C ASP A 623 8.87 11.24 24.13
N GLN A 624 8.38 10.32 23.28
CA GLN A 624 7.14 9.58 23.54
C GLN A 624 7.22 8.79 24.86
N PHE A 625 8.34 8.10 25.12
CA PHE A 625 8.57 7.35 26.37
C PHE A 625 8.56 8.27 27.60
N VAL A 626 9.26 9.42 27.54
CA VAL A 626 9.34 10.37 28.66
C VAL A 626 8.00 11.04 28.96
N ILE A 627 7.21 11.34 27.92
CA ILE A 627 5.87 11.94 28.08
C ILE A 627 4.86 10.90 28.58
N ALA A 628 4.93 9.66 28.11
CA ALA A 628 4.14 8.56 28.65
C ALA A 628 4.45 8.31 30.13
N LEU A 629 5.73 8.34 30.54
CA LEU A 629 6.14 8.25 31.95
C LEU A 629 5.49 9.34 32.82
N SER A 630 5.44 10.57 32.31
CA SER A 630 4.79 11.70 32.98
C SER A 630 3.28 11.47 33.16
N ALA A 631 2.60 11.01 32.10
CA ALA A 631 1.18 10.64 32.14
C ALA A 631 0.90 9.49 33.11
N CYS A 632 1.77 8.48 33.15
CA CYS A 632 1.72 7.32 34.05
C CYS A 632 2.03 7.64 35.54
N GLY A 633 2.00 8.91 35.93
CA GLY A 633 2.07 9.35 37.33
C GLY A 633 3.46 9.74 37.83
N PHE A 634 4.50 9.63 37.00
CA PHE A 634 5.88 10.03 37.35
C PHE A 634 6.17 11.51 37.00
N LYS A 635 5.12 12.31 36.78
CA LYS A 635 5.12 13.73 36.45
C LYS A 635 6.18 14.56 37.18
N ASP A 636 6.34 14.35 38.48
CA ASP A 636 7.27 15.13 39.30
C ASP A 636 8.74 14.73 39.09
N ALA A 637 9.02 13.44 38.80
CA ALA A 637 10.35 12.97 38.43
C ALA A 637 10.74 13.44 37.02
N VAL A 638 9.81 13.36 36.05
CA VAL A 638 10.02 13.88 34.69
C VAL A 638 10.28 15.39 34.70
N ASN A 639 9.48 16.17 35.44
CA ASN A 639 9.71 17.61 35.57
C ASN A 639 11.00 17.95 36.34
N ALA A 640 11.48 17.09 37.25
CA ALA A 640 12.79 17.25 37.88
C ALA A 640 13.94 16.96 36.89
N ALA A 641 13.82 15.91 36.08
CA ALA A 641 14.80 15.54 35.08
C ALA A 641 14.91 16.59 33.96
N VAL A 642 13.79 17.03 33.36
CA VAL A 642 13.78 18.09 32.31
C VAL A 642 14.31 19.44 32.84
N LYS A 643 14.23 19.68 34.15
CA LYS A 643 14.81 20.87 34.79
C LYS A 643 16.32 20.74 35.04
N ALA A 644 16.85 19.52 35.12
CA ALA A 644 18.28 19.24 35.28
C ALA A 644 18.99 19.11 33.91
N ASP A 645 18.43 18.32 33.00
CA ASP A 645 18.82 18.22 31.59
C ASP A 645 17.78 18.93 30.72
N GLY A 646 18.09 20.17 30.32
CA GLY A 646 17.28 20.95 29.37
C GLY A 646 17.29 20.41 27.94
N SER A 647 18.03 19.34 27.64
CA SER A 647 18.06 18.62 26.37
C SER A 647 17.41 17.23 26.41
N LEU A 648 16.72 16.90 27.52
CA LEU A 648 16.04 15.61 27.71
C LEU A 648 14.89 15.36 26.72
N LEU A 649 14.32 16.42 26.16
CA LEU A 649 13.21 16.42 25.20
C LEU A 649 13.50 17.42 24.07
N THR A 650 12.87 17.21 22.91
CA THR A 650 12.78 18.24 21.86
C THR A 650 11.92 19.43 22.30
N ASP A 651 12.03 20.57 21.61
CA ASP A 651 11.14 21.74 21.83
C ASP A 651 9.65 21.38 21.73
N ALA A 652 9.30 20.42 20.86
CA ALA A 652 7.94 19.93 20.70
C ALA A 652 7.52 18.99 21.86
N GLY A 653 8.42 18.10 22.29
CA GLY A 653 8.21 17.24 23.45
C GLY A 653 8.06 18.04 24.76
N ALA A 654 8.85 19.09 24.94
CA ALA A 654 8.75 20.00 26.08
C ALA A 654 7.41 20.79 26.10
N GLN A 655 6.91 21.18 24.92
CA GLN A 655 5.58 21.80 24.79
C GLN A 655 4.46 20.82 25.15
N LEU A 656 4.50 19.58 24.63
CA LEU A 656 3.50 18.56 24.95
C LEU A 656 3.54 18.13 26.42
N LEU A 657 4.73 17.95 27.01
CA LEU A 657 4.89 17.71 28.45
C LEU A 657 4.25 18.83 29.28
N THR A 658 4.38 20.09 28.85
CA THR A 658 3.78 21.25 29.52
C THR A 658 2.24 21.20 29.41
N GLN A 659 1.70 20.87 28.24
CA GLN A 659 0.26 20.72 27.99
C GLN A 659 -0.35 19.59 28.85
N VAL A 660 0.24 18.40 28.82
CA VAL A 660 -0.19 17.24 29.62
C VAL A 660 -0.09 17.56 31.11
N THR A 661 1.03 18.12 31.58
CA THR A 661 1.22 18.54 32.99
C THR A 661 0.12 19.51 33.44
N ALA A 662 -0.18 20.54 32.64
CA ALA A 662 -1.21 21.52 32.95
C ALA A 662 -2.63 20.93 32.96
N ARG A 663 -2.94 19.96 32.08
CA ARG A 663 -4.21 19.22 32.11
C ARG A 663 -4.33 18.38 33.37
N LEU A 664 -3.28 17.62 33.72
CA LEU A 664 -3.30 16.72 34.89
C LEU A 664 -3.40 17.50 36.21
N ASP A 665 -2.73 18.64 36.33
CA ASP A 665 -2.84 19.51 37.52
C ASP A 665 -4.21 20.23 37.61
N ALA A 666 -4.98 20.30 36.52
CA ALA A 666 -6.35 20.79 36.52
C ALA A 666 -7.40 19.71 36.90
N LEU A 667 -7.04 18.42 36.88
CA LEU A 667 -7.94 17.34 37.28
C LEU A 667 -8.18 17.38 38.80
N THR A 668 -9.45 17.37 39.20
CA THR A 668 -9.85 17.36 40.61
C THR A 668 -11.03 16.44 40.86
N GLY A 669 -11.19 15.99 42.11
CA GLY A 669 -12.31 15.12 42.54
C GLY A 669 -12.42 13.82 41.74
N GLU A 670 -13.64 13.46 41.37
CA GLU A 670 -14.00 12.23 40.66
C GLU A 670 -13.25 12.05 39.32
N ALA A 671 -12.93 13.15 38.61
CA ALA A 671 -12.15 13.10 37.38
C ALA A 671 -10.68 12.68 37.62
N LEU A 672 -10.06 13.16 38.69
CA LEU A 672 -8.71 12.78 39.09
C LEU A 672 -8.66 11.34 39.63
N GLU A 673 -9.70 10.90 40.32
CA GLU A 673 -9.84 9.53 40.81
C GLU A 673 -10.07 8.54 39.65
N SER A 674 -10.95 8.89 38.70
CA SER A 674 -11.12 8.14 37.46
C SER A 674 -9.82 8.03 36.66
N TYR A 675 -9.09 9.14 36.47
CA TYR A 675 -7.78 9.13 35.81
C TYR A 675 -6.77 8.20 36.49
N ARG A 676 -6.64 8.28 37.82
CA ARG A 676 -5.74 7.40 38.59
C ARG A 676 -6.12 5.93 38.49
N ASN A 677 -7.42 5.61 38.46
CA ASN A 677 -7.90 4.25 38.24
C ASN A 677 -7.56 3.74 36.84
N THR A 678 -7.74 4.57 35.79
CA THR A 678 -7.36 4.23 34.41
C THR A 678 -5.85 4.04 34.26
N CYS A 679 -5.04 4.93 34.86
CA CYS A 679 -3.59 4.78 34.94
C CYS A 679 -3.20 3.46 35.61
N SER A 680 -3.71 3.19 36.81
CA SER A 680 -3.35 2.00 37.59
C SER A 680 -3.81 0.67 36.96
N ALA A 681 -4.83 0.71 36.10
CA ALA A 681 -5.39 -0.48 35.44
C ALA A 681 -4.58 -0.93 34.21
N ASN A 682 -4.03 0.01 33.44
CA ASN A 682 -3.33 -0.28 32.19
C ASN A 682 -1.80 -0.14 32.33
N PHE A 683 -1.34 0.74 33.23
CA PHE A 683 0.07 1.01 33.52
C PHE A 683 0.37 0.67 34.99
N PRO A 684 0.46 -0.63 35.34
CA PRO A 684 0.60 -1.06 36.73
C PRO A 684 1.96 -0.67 37.30
N VAL A 685 1.94 0.18 38.34
CA VAL A 685 3.14 0.55 39.10
C VAL A 685 3.46 -0.56 40.10
N THR A 686 4.69 -1.06 40.05
CA THR A 686 5.22 -2.08 40.96
C THR A 686 6.23 -1.46 41.91
N SER A 687 6.11 -1.76 43.21
CA SER A 687 7.05 -1.33 44.24
C SER A 687 8.04 -2.44 44.59
N ILE A 688 9.34 -2.15 44.60
CA ILE A 688 10.40 -3.03 45.13
C ILE A 688 11.11 -2.32 46.28
N THR A 689 11.28 -3.02 47.40
CA THR A 689 12.11 -2.56 48.52
C THR A 689 13.52 -3.13 48.38
N HIS A 690 14.53 -2.26 48.32
CA HIS A 690 15.95 -2.58 48.26
C HIS A 690 16.69 -1.73 49.31
N GLU A 691 17.52 -2.37 50.14
CA GLU A 691 18.30 -1.73 51.22
C GLU A 691 17.51 -0.79 52.17
N GLY A 692 16.21 -1.05 52.34
CA GLY A 692 15.31 -0.26 53.21
C GLY A 692 14.60 0.90 52.50
N SER A 693 15.01 1.24 51.28
CA SER A 693 14.31 2.16 50.39
C SER A 693 13.29 1.42 49.52
N THR A 694 12.14 2.04 49.25
CA THR A 694 11.12 1.48 48.34
C THR A 694 11.06 2.32 47.07
N PHE A 695 11.32 1.66 45.94
CA PHE A 695 11.34 2.23 44.61
C PHE A 695 10.09 1.77 43.86
N ASP A 696 9.38 2.71 43.25
CA ASP A 696 8.22 2.45 42.40
C ASP A 696 8.64 2.56 40.94
N TYR A 697 8.21 1.63 40.10
CA TYR A 697 8.44 1.66 38.65
C TYR A 697 7.19 1.22 37.88
N VAL A 698 7.08 1.61 36.61
CA VAL A 698 6.02 1.18 35.68
C VAL A 698 6.58 0.20 34.66
N GLU A 699 5.80 -0.82 34.27
CA GLU A 699 6.09 -1.58 33.04
C GLU A 699 5.29 -0.95 31.88
N LEU A 700 5.97 -0.59 30.78
CA LEU A 700 5.32 -0.17 29.53
C LEU A 700 5.25 -1.34 28.55
N ASN A 701 4.06 -1.59 27.99
CA ASN A 701 3.90 -2.46 26.82
C ASN A 701 4.10 -1.60 25.56
N VAL A 702 4.93 -2.05 24.63
CA VAL A 702 5.19 -1.37 23.37
C VAL A 702 4.93 -2.36 22.25
N ARG A 703 3.92 -2.08 21.42
CA ARG A 703 3.68 -2.84 20.20
C ARG A 703 4.73 -2.47 19.18
N VAL A 704 5.39 -3.48 18.64
CA VAL A 704 6.43 -3.38 17.63
C VAL A 704 6.00 -4.21 16.44
N SER A 705 5.90 -3.60 15.26
CA SER A 705 5.64 -4.29 14.00
C SER A 705 6.87 -4.16 13.11
N ASP A 706 7.55 -5.29 12.88
CA ASP A 706 8.80 -5.41 12.11
C ASP A 706 8.53 -6.33 10.91
N ALA A 707 8.75 -5.83 9.69
CA ALA A 707 8.44 -6.51 8.43
C ALA A 707 7.01 -7.12 8.32
N GLY A 708 6.03 -6.56 9.04
CA GLY A 708 4.64 -7.05 9.10
C GLY A 708 4.37 -8.14 10.15
N VAL A 709 5.33 -8.43 11.03
CA VAL A 709 5.14 -9.28 12.21
C VAL A 709 4.95 -8.40 13.44
N GLU A 710 3.74 -8.38 14.00
CA GLU A 710 3.46 -7.71 15.28
C GLU A 710 3.96 -8.53 16.48
N ARG A 711 4.58 -7.85 17.45
CA ARG A 711 4.86 -8.34 18.81
C ARG A 711 4.63 -7.24 19.84
N THR A 712 4.53 -7.59 21.12
CA THR A 712 4.48 -6.62 22.23
C THR A 712 5.71 -6.81 23.11
N ASP A 713 6.67 -5.90 22.99
CA ASP A 713 7.84 -5.85 23.86
C ASP A 713 7.47 -5.14 25.17
N ARG A 714 7.83 -5.71 26.32
CA ARG A 714 7.58 -5.09 27.63
C ARG A 714 8.86 -4.49 28.20
N TYR A 715 8.81 -3.20 28.49
CA TYR A 715 9.90 -2.40 29.05
C TYR A 715 9.63 -2.23 30.55
N GLY A 716 10.33 -3.00 31.38
CA GLY A 716 10.25 -2.93 32.84
C GLY A 716 11.57 -2.43 33.43
N PHE A 717 11.51 -1.44 34.32
CA PHE A 717 12.66 -0.69 34.82
C PHE A 717 12.96 -1.09 36.26
N ARG A 718 14.19 -1.50 36.58
CA ARG A 718 14.55 -1.92 37.94
C ARG A 718 15.81 -1.22 38.44
N PHE A 719 15.85 -0.89 39.72
CA PHE A 719 17.06 -0.42 40.39
C PHE A 719 17.89 -1.62 40.86
N GLU A 720 19.15 -1.70 40.47
CA GLU A 720 20.05 -2.81 40.79
C GLU A 720 21.51 -2.30 40.82
N ASN A 721 22.27 -2.68 41.84
CA ASN A 721 23.69 -2.30 42.02
C ASN A 721 23.97 -0.79 41.95
N GLY A 722 23.01 0.05 42.37
CA GLY A 722 23.15 1.51 42.38
C GLY A 722 22.73 2.23 41.10
N ALA A 723 22.26 1.52 40.06
CA ALA A 723 21.82 2.10 38.80
C ALA A 723 20.41 1.62 38.41
N TRP A 724 19.71 2.41 37.57
CA TRP A 724 18.50 1.96 36.90
C TRP A 724 18.83 1.16 35.64
N LEU A 725 18.18 0.00 35.48
CA LEU A 725 18.31 -0.88 34.33
C LEU A 725 16.96 -1.03 33.63
N CYS A 726 16.92 -0.73 32.33
CA CYS A 726 15.81 -1.14 31.49
C CYS A 726 15.92 -2.65 31.19
N THR A 727 14.82 -3.39 31.38
CA THR A 727 14.73 -4.80 31.00
C THR A 727 13.61 -4.99 29.98
N VAL A 728 13.98 -5.50 28.80
CA VAL A 728 13.04 -5.79 27.71
C VAL A 728 12.66 -7.27 27.75
N LYS A 729 11.36 -7.57 27.67
CA LYS A 729 10.81 -8.94 27.58
C LYS A 729 9.89 -9.03 26.36
N PRO A 730 10.22 -9.82 25.32
CA PRO A 730 9.30 -10.15 24.24
C PRO A 730 8.29 -11.26 24.66
#